data_AF-A0A835VDX7-F1
#
_entry.id   AF-A0A835VDX7-F1
#
_cell.length_a   1.000
_cell.length_b   1.000
_cell.length_c   1.000
_cell.angle_alpha   90.00
_cell.angle_beta   90.00
_cell.angle_gamma   90.00
#
_symmetry.space_group_name_H-M   'P 1'
#
loop_
_entity.id
_entity.type
_entity.pdbx_description
1 polymer ?
#
loop_
_entity_poly.entity_id
_entity_poly.type
_entity_poly.pdbx_seq_one_letter_code
_entity_poly.pdbx_strand_id
1 'polypeptide(L)'
;MDTRGGQSATLRQSEFVPRVVFFFFLCFVCWSDVLHTVVADDASHDDDSTPKSAVCNNKFQLVKIQNWVDGIQSTDVVGLSARFGASLPRHTSETQKWPAALASPFNSCTNLTSEVASSIALAKRGDCTFTAKAVFAQASHAKGLLVINDNEDLYKMVCSENETLLNVTIPVVMIPKSAGDKLTESLNGGGRVEVLLYSPKRPVVDYSATFLWLMAVGIIVCASVWSEFIACDQVDECYDQLALKDQPSAVKNSRENGKEILEINAKGAIVFVIVASAFLLLLFFFMSSWFVWLLIVLFCIGGVEGMHVCLVTIFSRAFKEFGQTTVSLPIVGEVFVLSVIILPLCTAFAVFWAASHHASYSWIGQDILGICLMITVLQMARLPNIKVASALLSCAFVYDVFWVFISPLIFHESVMIAVARGDDSGDAIPMLLRIPRFFDPWGGYDMIGFGDILFPGLLVAFCYRYDRVNKKGIFNVEYIVDILEDDLFKAHLVSFNLLEVIRSHPSSLEIYQNKLLKLGQITKDDIEKMHSKVSGILNEEYINTKDYVPKKRDWLSAYWSGFKSPEQISRIRNTGVNPSVLKSVGKAITSFPEDFKPHKGVKRIFEQRSQMIENGEGIDWAVAEALAFGTLLVEGNHVRLSGQDVERGTFSHRHAVVHDQETGQRYCPLDHIMMNQDEEMFTVSNSSLSEFGVLGFEMGYSMENPNSLIIWEAQFGDFANGAQVIFDQFLSSGEAKWLRQTGLVVLLPHGYDGQGPEHSSGRLERFLQMSDDNPYVMPEMDPTSRKQIQECNWQVVNVTTPANYFHVLRRQIHREFRKPLIVISPKNLLRHKECKSNLSEFDDVDGHQGFDKQGTRFKRLIKDQSNHSTLEESISRLILCSGKVYYELDEERKRRDRKDVAICRVEQLCPFPYDLIQRELKRYPRAEIVWCQEEPMNMGAFSYISPRLCTAMKSLGRGNMEDIKYVGRAPSAATATGFFTVHGEEQQKLVQTALQKEAINYPY
;
A
#
# COMPACT_ATOMS: atom_id res chain seq x y z
N MET A 1 -10.72 41.32 -28.41
CA MET A 1 -11.75 41.09 -29.44
C MET A 1 -11.73 39.61 -29.76
N ASP A 2 -12.60 38.81 -29.15
CA ASP A 2 -13.78 38.25 -29.83
C ASP A 2 -14.67 37.57 -28.78
N THR A 3 -15.96 37.83 -28.87
CA THR A 3 -17.02 37.39 -27.94
C THR A 3 -18.07 36.63 -28.73
N ARG A 4 -18.41 35.40 -28.29
CA ARG A 4 -19.62 34.56 -28.57
C ARG A 4 -19.21 33.14 -28.13
N GLY A 5 -19.87 32.35 -27.30
CA GLY A 5 -21.21 32.21 -26.69
C GLY A 5 -21.18 30.78 -26.08
N GLY A 6 -21.70 30.45 -24.90
CA GLY A 6 -22.92 30.91 -24.27
C GLY A 6 -24.13 30.06 -24.69
N GLN A 7 -24.07 28.72 -24.59
CA GLN A 7 -25.23 27.83 -24.35
C GLN A 7 -24.84 26.32 -24.32
N SER A 8 -25.46 25.59 -23.37
CA SER A 8 -25.65 24.12 -23.30
C SER A 8 -24.86 23.34 -22.23
N ALA A 9 -25.38 23.34 -20.99
CA ALA A 9 -25.16 22.23 -20.04
C ALA A 9 -26.33 22.03 -19.03
N THR A 10 -27.51 22.63 -19.24
CA THR A 10 -28.63 22.58 -18.28
C THR A 10 -29.71 21.54 -18.60
N LEU A 11 -29.49 20.64 -19.56
CA LEU A 11 -30.49 19.66 -20.03
C LEU A 11 -30.16 18.18 -19.70
N ARG A 12 -29.22 17.88 -18.80
CA ARG A 12 -28.83 16.48 -18.48
C ARG A 12 -29.16 15.95 -17.07
N GLN A 13 -29.86 16.70 -16.23
CA GLN A 13 -30.22 16.22 -14.88
C GLN A 13 -31.64 15.60 -14.76
N SER A 14 -32.55 15.86 -15.70
CA SER A 14 -33.94 15.36 -15.61
C SER A 14 -34.16 13.93 -16.11
N GLU A 15 -33.14 13.29 -16.72
CA GLU A 15 -33.24 11.91 -17.24
C GLU A 15 -32.54 10.85 -16.36
N PHE A 16 -31.93 11.24 -15.24
CA PHE A 16 -31.07 10.36 -14.44
C PHE A 16 -31.85 9.36 -13.58
N VAL A 17 -32.93 9.80 -12.94
CA VAL A 17 -33.75 8.96 -12.04
C VAL A 17 -34.46 7.81 -12.77
N PRO A 18 -35.10 8.01 -13.95
CA PRO A 18 -35.69 6.91 -14.70
C PRO A 18 -34.63 5.91 -15.18
N ARG A 19 -33.41 6.36 -15.53
CA ARG A 19 -32.36 5.48 -16.05
C ARG A 19 -31.69 4.61 -14.99
N VAL A 20 -31.50 5.11 -13.77
CA VAL A 20 -30.96 4.32 -12.65
C VAL A 20 -31.99 3.30 -12.17
N VAL A 21 -33.26 3.69 -12.03
CA VAL A 21 -34.35 2.76 -11.69
C VAL A 21 -34.53 1.70 -12.78
N PHE A 22 -34.44 2.09 -14.06
CA PHE A 22 -34.49 1.18 -15.19
C PHE A 22 -33.27 0.24 -15.26
N PHE A 23 -32.08 0.70 -14.86
CA PHE A 23 -30.88 -0.13 -14.76
C PHE A 23 -30.98 -1.17 -13.64
N PHE A 24 -31.50 -0.80 -12.46
CA PHE A 24 -31.78 -1.75 -11.38
C PHE A 24 -32.90 -2.73 -11.76
N PHE A 25 -33.93 -2.27 -12.47
CA PHE A 25 -34.99 -3.14 -13.00
C PHE A 25 -34.46 -4.10 -14.09
N LEU A 26 -33.55 -3.67 -14.95
CA LEU A 26 -32.87 -4.52 -15.93
C LEU A 26 -31.91 -5.51 -15.27
N CYS A 27 -31.17 -5.10 -14.24
CA CYS A 27 -30.38 -6.03 -13.43
C CYS A 27 -31.27 -7.08 -12.76
N PHE A 28 -32.45 -6.70 -12.27
CA PHE A 28 -33.43 -7.62 -11.67
C PHE A 28 -33.98 -8.63 -12.69
N VAL A 29 -34.30 -8.20 -13.91
CA VAL A 29 -34.82 -9.05 -15.00
C VAL A 29 -33.73 -9.89 -15.67
N CYS A 30 -32.48 -9.39 -15.77
CA CYS A 30 -31.36 -10.18 -16.30
C CYS A 30 -30.80 -11.20 -15.31
N TRP A 31 -31.01 -11.03 -14.00
CA TRP A 31 -30.59 -12.00 -12.99
C TRP A 31 -31.52 -13.21 -12.89
N SER A 32 -32.81 -13.05 -13.20
CA SER A 32 -33.78 -14.17 -13.18
C SER A 32 -33.49 -15.26 -14.21
N ASP A 33 -32.73 -14.96 -15.28
CA ASP A 33 -32.45 -15.90 -16.38
C ASP A 33 -31.12 -16.70 -16.24
N VAL A 34 -30.32 -16.45 -15.19
CA VAL A 34 -28.99 -17.07 -15.00
C VAL A 34 -28.99 -18.22 -13.97
N LEU A 35 -30.13 -18.48 -13.32
CA LEU A 35 -30.24 -19.46 -12.24
C LEU A 35 -30.69 -20.85 -12.70
N HIS A 36 -29.83 -21.50 -13.48
CA HIS A 36 -29.84 -22.96 -13.53
C HIS A 36 -28.41 -23.48 -13.36
N THR A 37 -28.27 -24.38 -12.38
CA THR A 37 -27.14 -25.29 -12.08
C THR A 37 -25.96 -24.79 -11.25
N VAL A 38 -26.14 -24.74 -9.93
CA VAL A 38 -25.12 -25.17 -8.93
C VAL A 38 -25.88 -25.90 -7.82
N VAL A 39 -25.88 -27.24 -7.79
CA VAL A 39 -26.65 -28.00 -6.79
C VAL A 39 -25.79 -28.27 -5.56
N ALA A 40 -25.95 -27.49 -4.50
CA ALA A 40 -25.49 -27.84 -3.16
C ALA A 40 -26.68 -28.35 -2.34
N ASP A 41 -26.66 -29.62 -1.91
CA ASP A 41 -27.70 -30.26 -1.11
C ASP A 41 -27.31 -30.22 0.38
N ASP A 42 -27.39 -29.03 0.98
CA ASP A 42 -26.95 -28.73 2.35
C ASP A 42 -27.78 -29.43 3.45
N ALA A 43 -28.88 -30.08 3.06
CA ALA A 43 -29.68 -30.95 3.95
C ALA A 43 -29.07 -32.34 4.17
N SER A 44 -28.03 -32.70 3.39
CA SER A 44 -27.30 -33.96 3.50
C SER A 44 -25.79 -33.71 3.63
N HIS A 45 -25.19 -34.17 4.74
CA HIS A 45 -23.77 -33.99 5.04
C HIS A 45 -23.06 -35.35 5.05
N ASP A 46 -21.94 -35.47 4.36
CA ASP A 46 -21.02 -36.61 4.49
C ASP A 46 -19.68 -36.09 5.05
N ASP A 47 -19.06 -36.83 5.97
CA ASP A 47 -17.73 -36.54 6.51
C ASP A 47 -16.78 -37.70 6.25
N ASP A 48 -15.48 -37.41 6.14
CA ASP A 48 -14.42 -38.43 5.99
C ASP A 48 -13.76 -38.80 7.32
N SER A 49 -14.10 -38.09 8.40
CA SER A 49 -13.52 -38.30 9.74
C SER A 49 -14.22 -39.39 10.56
N THR A 50 -15.39 -39.87 10.16
CA THR A 50 -16.13 -40.92 10.88
C THR A 50 -15.98 -42.29 10.19
N PRO A 51 -16.02 -43.42 10.94
CA PRO A 51 -15.83 -44.74 10.35
C PRO A 51 -16.85 -45.05 9.25
N LYS A 52 -16.35 -45.44 8.07
CA LYS A 52 -17.16 -45.90 6.92
C LYS A 52 -16.93 -47.39 6.71
N SER A 53 -18.02 -48.14 6.51
CA SER A 53 -17.96 -49.53 6.04
C SER A 53 -18.94 -49.73 4.89
N ALA A 54 -18.82 -50.83 4.14
CA ALA A 54 -19.68 -51.10 2.98
C ALA A 54 -21.19 -51.09 3.31
N VAL A 55 -21.56 -51.30 4.58
CA VAL A 55 -22.96 -51.35 5.05
C VAL A 55 -23.32 -50.19 5.99
N CYS A 56 -22.39 -49.26 6.21
CA CYS A 56 -22.55 -48.06 7.04
C CYS A 56 -21.94 -46.85 6.34
N ASN A 57 -22.61 -46.43 5.26
CA ASN A 57 -22.14 -45.34 4.39
C ASN A 57 -23.26 -44.36 3.98
N ASN A 58 -24.37 -44.32 4.72
CA ASN A 58 -25.42 -43.33 4.43
C ASN A 58 -24.91 -41.93 4.80
N LYS A 59 -25.27 -40.94 3.99
CA LYS A 59 -25.05 -39.53 4.36
C LYS A 59 -25.95 -39.17 5.55
N PHE A 60 -25.47 -38.33 6.45
CA PHE A 60 -26.31 -37.77 7.50
C PHE A 60 -27.31 -36.82 6.85
N GLN A 61 -28.60 -37.03 7.09
CA GLN A 61 -29.67 -36.21 6.57
C GLN A 61 -30.40 -35.54 7.73
N LEU A 62 -30.68 -34.24 7.59
CA LEU A 62 -31.64 -33.58 8.47
C LEU A 62 -33.03 -34.14 8.19
N VAL A 63 -33.76 -34.47 9.25
CA VAL A 63 -35.08 -35.11 9.17
C VAL A 63 -36.10 -34.21 9.80
N LYS A 64 -37.17 -33.90 9.07
CA LYS A 64 -38.32 -33.19 9.59
C LYS A 64 -39.35 -34.21 10.05
N ILE A 65 -39.72 -34.11 11.33
CA ILE A 65 -40.54 -35.07 12.06
C ILE A 65 -41.84 -34.35 12.38
N GLN A 66 -42.87 -34.63 11.59
CA GLN A 66 -44.21 -34.11 11.88
C GLN A 66 -44.88 -35.07 12.84
N ASN A 67 -45.42 -34.53 13.93
CA ASN A 67 -46.11 -35.30 14.94
C ASN A 67 -47.57 -34.84 15.09
N TRP A 68 -48.44 -35.79 15.38
CA TRP A 68 -49.84 -35.54 15.73
C TRP A 68 -50.10 -36.18 17.09
N VAL A 69 -50.67 -35.40 18.00
CA VAL A 69 -51.17 -35.88 19.29
C VAL A 69 -52.69 -35.82 19.20
N ASP A 70 -53.34 -36.98 19.28
CA ASP A 70 -54.81 -37.11 19.18
C ASP A 70 -55.42 -36.43 17.93
N GLY A 71 -54.68 -36.45 16.82
CA GLY A 71 -55.10 -35.89 15.52
C GLY A 71 -54.78 -34.41 15.30
N ILE A 72 -54.27 -33.68 16.29
CA ILE A 72 -53.84 -32.28 16.16
C ILE A 72 -52.34 -32.25 15.84
N GLN A 73 -51.95 -31.55 14.77
CA GLN A 73 -50.55 -31.39 14.40
C GLN A 73 -49.84 -30.51 15.44
N SER A 74 -48.76 -31.02 16.00
CA SER A 74 -47.91 -30.27 16.93
C SER A 74 -46.70 -29.69 16.19
N THR A 75 -45.83 -28.98 16.91
CA THR A 75 -44.64 -28.34 16.33
C THR A 75 -43.71 -29.37 15.70
N ASP A 76 -43.34 -29.15 14.44
CA ASP A 76 -42.41 -30.03 13.73
C ASP A 76 -41.07 -30.11 14.48
N VAL A 77 -40.54 -31.32 14.63
CA VAL A 77 -39.26 -31.58 15.28
C VAL A 77 -38.20 -31.82 14.22
N VAL A 78 -36.99 -31.27 14.41
CA VAL A 78 -35.84 -31.54 13.54
C VAL A 78 -34.96 -32.61 14.20
N GLY A 79 -34.66 -33.68 13.47
CA GLY A 79 -33.76 -34.74 13.88
C GLY A 79 -32.64 -34.99 12.88
N LEU A 80 -31.72 -35.90 13.22
CA LEU A 80 -30.58 -36.28 12.38
C LEU A 80 -30.58 -37.79 12.12
N SER A 81 -30.50 -38.19 10.85
CA SER A 81 -30.46 -39.63 10.50
C SER A 81 -29.13 -40.29 10.91
N ALA A 82 -29.12 -41.61 11.07
CA ALA A 82 -27.88 -42.38 11.25
C ALA A 82 -27.13 -42.61 9.93
N ARG A 83 -25.83 -42.99 10.02
CA ARG A 83 -25.00 -43.45 8.88
C ARG A 83 -25.39 -44.88 8.40
N PHE A 84 -26.32 -45.53 9.11
CA PHE A 84 -26.89 -46.85 8.80
C PHE A 84 -28.43 -46.80 8.83
N GLY A 85 -29.11 -47.83 8.33
CA GLY A 85 -30.58 -47.86 8.24
C GLY A 85 -31.11 -47.48 6.85
N ALA A 86 -32.44 -47.38 6.72
CA ALA A 86 -33.06 -46.94 5.46
C ALA A 86 -32.96 -45.43 5.23
N SER A 87 -32.82 -45.05 3.96
CA SER A 87 -32.91 -43.66 3.52
C SER A 87 -34.32 -43.12 3.70
N LEU A 88 -34.43 -41.83 4.03
CA LEU A 88 -35.72 -41.18 4.23
C LEU A 88 -36.25 -40.57 2.92
N PRO A 89 -37.57 -40.61 2.70
CA PRO A 89 -38.21 -40.00 1.53
C PRO A 89 -38.12 -38.47 1.55
N ARG A 90 -38.20 -37.84 0.37
CA ARG A 90 -37.98 -36.40 0.21
C ARG A 90 -39.27 -35.58 0.28
N HIS A 91 -40.37 -36.18 -0.13
CA HIS A 91 -41.68 -35.55 -0.14
C HIS A 91 -42.63 -36.27 0.82
N THR A 92 -43.53 -35.51 1.45
CA THR A 92 -44.53 -36.07 2.37
C THR A 92 -45.49 -37.05 1.67
N SER A 93 -45.62 -36.96 0.33
CA SER A 93 -46.41 -37.88 -0.50
C SER A 93 -45.81 -39.28 -0.66
N GLU A 94 -44.53 -39.45 -0.33
CA GLU A 94 -43.78 -40.72 -0.47
C GLU A 94 -43.71 -41.51 0.85
N THR A 95 -44.34 -41.00 1.91
CA THR A 95 -44.29 -41.58 3.26
C THR A 95 -45.67 -41.66 3.89
N GLN A 96 -45.83 -42.56 4.87
CA GLN A 96 -47.08 -42.77 5.59
C GLN A 96 -46.90 -42.41 7.07
N LYS A 97 -47.97 -41.96 7.73
CA LYS A 97 -48.00 -41.76 9.18
C LYS A 97 -47.95 -43.11 9.90
N TRP A 98 -47.04 -43.24 10.85
CA TRP A 98 -46.94 -44.43 11.69
C TRP A 98 -47.22 -44.07 13.16
N PRO A 99 -47.90 -44.93 13.93
CA PRO A 99 -48.03 -44.72 15.37
C PRO A 99 -46.64 -44.78 16.02
N ALA A 100 -46.40 -44.00 17.06
CA ALA A 100 -45.19 -44.07 17.88
C ALA A 100 -45.47 -44.85 19.18
N ALA A 101 -44.52 -45.65 19.65
CA ALA A 101 -44.62 -46.40 20.90
C ALA A 101 -43.31 -46.34 21.68
N LEU A 102 -43.40 -46.30 23.01
CA LEU A 102 -42.21 -46.33 23.87
C LEU A 102 -41.55 -47.72 23.83
N ALA A 103 -40.24 -47.75 23.68
CA ALA A 103 -39.48 -49.00 23.78
C ALA A 103 -39.55 -49.56 25.21
N SER A 104 -39.66 -50.89 25.34
CA SER A 104 -39.57 -51.58 26.64
C SER A 104 -38.61 -52.78 26.52
N PRO A 105 -37.41 -52.72 27.13
CA PRO A 105 -36.88 -51.62 27.95
C PRO A 105 -36.61 -50.34 27.14
N PHE A 106 -36.75 -49.17 27.79
CA PHE A 106 -36.68 -47.85 27.14
C PHE A 106 -35.35 -47.52 26.47
N ASN A 107 -34.27 -48.22 26.83
CA ASN A 107 -32.97 -48.07 26.17
C ASN A 107 -32.83 -48.93 24.90
N SER A 108 -33.80 -49.79 24.55
CA SER A 108 -33.75 -50.65 23.36
C SER A 108 -32.48 -51.52 23.23
N CYS A 109 -31.85 -51.88 24.36
CA CYS A 109 -30.59 -52.65 24.37
C CYS A 109 -30.78 -54.17 24.44
N THR A 110 -32.03 -54.63 24.45
CA THR A 110 -32.44 -56.04 24.42
C THR A 110 -33.71 -56.18 23.59
N ASN A 111 -34.20 -57.42 23.35
CA ASN A 111 -35.46 -57.65 22.65
C ASN A 111 -36.62 -56.83 23.26
N LEU A 112 -37.37 -56.11 22.42
CA LEU A 112 -38.48 -55.27 22.83
C LEU A 112 -39.79 -56.06 22.89
N THR A 113 -40.72 -55.60 23.73
CA THR A 113 -42.10 -56.09 23.79
C THR A 113 -42.86 -55.86 22.48
N SER A 114 -43.97 -56.60 22.28
CA SER A 114 -44.80 -56.56 21.07
C SER A 114 -45.51 -55.23 20.79
N GLU A 115 -45.51 -54.28 21.74
CA GLU A 115 -46.15 -52.96 21.59
C GLU A 115 -45.50 -52.09 20.50
N VAL A 116 -44.25 -52.42 20.14
CA VAL A 116 -43.48 -51.69 19.12
C VAL A 116 -43.66 -52.28 17.71
N ALA A 117 -44.38 -53.40 17.59
CA ALA A 117 -44.63 -54.04 16.29
C ALA A 117 -45.50 -53.14 15.41
N SER A 118 -45.03 -52.82 14.21
CA SER A 118 -45.69 -51.90 13.25
C SER A 118 -45.81 -50.43 13.69
N SER A 119 -45.06 -50.00 14.71
CA SER A 119 -44.95 -48.60 15.15
C SER A 119 -43.50 -48.08 15.05
N ILE A 120 -43.31 -46.78 15.23
CA ILE A 120 -41.99 -46.16 15.39
C ILE A 120 -41.58 -46.28 16.85
N ALA A 121 -40.47 -46.96 17.10
CA ALA A 121 -39.91 -47.16 18.43
C ALA A 121 -39.29 -45.87 18.95
N LEU A 122 -39.71 -45.40 20.13
CA LEU A 122 -39.09 -44.26 20.81
C LEU A 122 -38.22 -44.77 21.97
N ALA A 123 -36.90 -44.53 21.92
CA ALA A 123 -35.94 -45.07 22.86
C ALA A 123 -34.91 -44.02 23.31
N LYS A 124 -34.43 -44.11 24.55
CA LYS A 124 -33.31 -43.27 25.04
C LYS A 124 -31.94 -43.78 24.61
N ARG A 125 -30.95 -42.89 24.58
CA ARG A 125 -29.55 -43.17 24.22
C ARG A 125 -28.91 -44.32 25.02
N GLY A 126 -29.12 -44.45 26.33
CA GLY A 126 -28.71 -45.61 27.14
C GLY A 126 -27.23 -46.07 26.98
N ASP A 127 -26.95 -47.33 27.34
CA ASP A 127 -25.55 -47.82 27.53
C ASP A 127 -25.03 -48.76 26.42
N CYS A 128 -25.83 -49.07 25.39
CA CYS A 128 -25.43 -49.94 24.27
C CYS A 128 -25.21 -49.13 22.97
N THR A 129 -24.53 -49.74 21.99
CA THR A 129 -24.24 -49.08 20.71
C THR A 129 -25.52 -48.74 19.94
N PHE A 130 -25.48 -47.67 19.14
CA PHE A 130 -26.63 -47.24 18.32
C PHE A 130 -27.06 -48.31 17.30
N THR A 131 -26.09 -49.05 16.76
CA THR A 131 -26.33 -50.17 15.84
C THR A 131 -27.09 -51.31 16.51
N ALA A 132 -26.71 -51.69 17.75
CA ALA A 132 -27.42 -52.71 18.52
C ALA A 132 -28.88 -52.32 18.78
N LYS A 133 -29.16 -51.05 19.12
CA LYS A 133 -30.54 -50.57 19.32
C LYS A 133 -31.41 -50.74 18.09
N ALA A 134 -30.88 -50.36 16.93
CA ALA A 134 -31.60 -50.47 15.68
C ALA A 134 -31.85 -51.94 15.28
N VAL A 135 -30.89 -52.84 15.56
CA VAL A 135 -31.07 -54.29 15.35
C VAL A 135 -32.17 -54.85 16.23
N PHE A 136 -32.21 -54.51 17.51
CA PHE A 136 -33.28 -54.97 18.41
C PHE A 136 -34.65 -54.39 18.05
N ALA A 137 -34.72 -53.10 17.72
CA ALA A 137 -35.96 -52.46 17.26
C ALA A 137 -36.48 -53.13 15.97
N GLN A 138 -35.59 -53.42 15.02
CA GLN A 138 -35.96 -54.13 13.80
C GLN A 138 -36.40 -55.58 14.06
N ALA A 139 -35.72 -56.31 14.95
CA ALA A 139 -36.09 -57.68 15.30
C ALA A 139 -37.50 -57.77 15.90
N SER A 140 -37.92 -56.72 16.62
CA SER A 140 -39.29 -56.56 17.12
C SER A 140 -40.29 -55.99 16.09
N HIS A 141 -39.93 -55.97 14.80
CA HIS A 141 -40.78 -55.55 13.68
C HIS A 141 -41.23 -54.07 13.75
N ALA A 142 -40.41 -53.19 14.33
CA ALA A 142 -40.63 -51.75 14.29
C ALA A 142 -40.52 -51.20 12.86
N LYS A 143 -41.22 -50.09 12.56
CA LYS A 143 -41.14 -49.39 11.27
C LYS A 143 -40.07 -48.31 11.22
N GLY A 144 -39.51 -47.93 12.36
CA GLY A 144 -38.45 -46.93 12.51
C GLY A 144 -38.02 -46.83 13.97
N LEU A 145 -36.91 -46.15 14.22
CA LEU A 145 -36.37 -45.90 15.56
C LEU A 145 -36.05 -44.41 15.74
N LEU A 146 -36.66 -43.80 16.74
CA LEU A 146 -36.33 -42.46 17.24
C LEU A 146 -35.49 -42.60 18.52
N VAL A 147 -34.26 -42.09 18.47
CA VAL A 147 -33.34 -42.09 19.60
C VAL A 147 -33.35 -40.72 20.26
N ILE A 148 -33.82 -40.65 21.51
CA ILE A 148 -33.79 -39.44 22.33
C ILE A 148 -32.37 -39.24 22.85
N ASN A 149 -31.79 -38.08 22.56
CA ASN A 149 -30.49 -37.70 23.09
C ASN A 149 -30.59 -37.17 24.53
N ASP A 150 -29.47 -37.16 25.26
CA ASP A 150 -29.41 -36.68 26.63
C ASP A 150 -29.28 -35.13 26.73
N ASN A 151 -28.96 -34.48 25.61
CA ASN A 151 -28.81 -33.03 25.44
C ASN A 151 -29.68 -32.54 24.26
N GLU A 152 -29.81 -31.22 24.08
CA GLU A 152 -30.52 -30.63 22.92
C GLU A 152 -29.78 -30.82 21.59
N ASP A 153 -28.44 -30.91 21.62
CA ASP A 153 -27.65 -31.10 20.41
C ASP A 153 -27.89 -32.46 19.75
N LEU A 154 -27.79 -32.53 18.42
CA LEU A 154 -27.91 -33.77 17.67
C LEU A 154 -26.53 -34.36 17.38
N TYR A 155 -26.27 -35.58 17.85
CA TYR A 155 -25.02 -36.29 17.59
C TYR A 155 -25.11 -37.21 16.37
N LYS A 156 -24.00 -37.32 15.64
CA LYS A 156 -23.84 -38.24 14.52
C LYS A 156 -23.82 -39.69 15.02
N MET A 157 -24.83 -40.47 14.65
CA MET A 157 -24.87 -41.91 14.95
C MET A 157 -24.08 -42.70 13.91
N VAL A 158 -22.96 -43.28 14.34
CA VAL A 158 -21.99 -44.00 13.50
C VAL A 158 -21.87 -45.48 13.92
N CYS A 159 -21.29 -46.29 13.05
CA CYS A 159 -20.98 -47.69 13.34
C CYS A 159 -19.60 -47.84 14.01
N SER A 160 -19.41 -48.92 14.77
CA SER A 160 -18.12 -49.27 15.36
C SER A 160 -17.15 -49.80 14.29
N GLU A 161 -15.84 -49.56 14.42
CA GLU A 161 -14.82 -49.94 13.42
C GLU A 161 -14.75 -51.46 13.12
N ASN A 162 -15.19 -52.32 14.05
CA ASN A 162 -15.13 -53.78 13.93
C ASN A 162 -16.44 -54.43 13.42
N GLU A 163 -17.47 -53.65 13.05
CA GLU A 163 -18.78 -54.17 12.62
C GLU A 163 -18.87 -54.32 11.09
N THR A 164 -18.60 -55.53 10.56
CA THR A 164 -18.60 -55.83 9.12
C THR A 164 -19.90 -56.46 8.58
N LEU A 165 -20.84 -56.83 9.45
CA LEU A 165 -22.10 -57.52 9.11
C LEU A 165 -23.33 -56.85 9.77
N LEU A 166 -23.61 -55.60 9.41
CA LEU A 166 -24.77 -54.84 9.90
C LEU A 166 -25.91 -54.86 8.87
N ASN A 167 -27.11 -55.35 9.20
CA ASN A 167 -28.26 -55.35 8.29
C ASN A 167 -29.48 -54.65 8.91
N VAL A 168 -29.46 -53.31 8.93
CA VAL A 168 -30.56 -52.46 9.42
C VAL A 168 -31.26 -51.82 8.22
N THR A 169 -32.56 -52.08 8.09
CA THR A 169 -33.44 -51.67 6.98
C THR A 169 -34.54 -50.70 7.41
N ILE A 170 -34.61 -50.36 8.70
CA ILE A 170 -35.53 -49.34 9.23
C ILE A 170 -34.82 -47.97 9.30
N PRO A 171 -35.54 -46.83 9.17
CA PRO A 171 -34.97 -45.51 9.39
C PRO A 171 -34.65 -45.30 10.88
N VAL A 172 -33.46 -44.74 11.15
CA VAL A 172 -32.98 -44.44 12.50
C VAL A 172 -32.65 -42.95 12.58
N VAL A 173 -33.30 -42.23 13.50
CA VAL A 173 -33.20 -40.77 13.62
C VAL A 173 -33.00 -40.38 15.08
N MET A 174 -32.03 -39.51 15.35
CA MET A 174 -31.83 -38.91 16.66
C MET A 174 -32.65 -37.63 16.77
N ILE A 175 -33.27 -37.43 17.94
CA ILE A 175 -34.04 -36.23 18.26
C ILE A 175 -33.49 -35.53 19.53
N PRO A 176 -33.66 -34.21 19.65
CA PRO A 176 -33.27 -33.46 20.84
C PRO A 176 -34.01 -33.94 22.08
N LYS A 177 -33.42 -33.71 23.26
CA LYS A 177 -34.02 -34.09 24.54
C LYS A 177 -35.40 -33.48 24.75
N SER A 178 -35.56 -32.16 24.58
CA SER A 178 -36.83 -31.45 24.76
C SER A 178 -37.97 -32.04 23.91
N ALA A 179 -37.67 -32.40 22.67
CA ALA A 179 -38.63 -33.01 21.75
C ALA A 179 -38.97 -34.44 22.15
N GLY A 180 -37.96 -35.23 22.55
CA GLY A 180 -38.15 -36.58 23.05
C GLY A 180 -38.97 -36.62 24.35
N ASP A 181 -38.72 -35.70 25.27
CA ASP A 181 -39.44 -35.58 26.55
C ASP A 181 -40.91 -35.23 26.30
N LYS A 182 -41.22 -34.26 25.42
CA LYS A 182 -42.61 -33.92 25.03
C LYS A 182 -43.37 -35.09 24.40
N LEU A 183 -42.70 -35.85 23.52
CA LEU A 183 -43.28 -37.04 22.90
C LEU A 183 -43.50 -38.16 23.93
N THR A 184 -42.56 -38.33 24.86
CA THR A 184 -42.62 -39.33 25.93
C THR A 184 -43.73 -39.00 26.94
N GLU A 185 -43.88 -37.73 27.33
CA GLU A 185 -44.98 -37.25 28.17
C GLU A 185 -46.34 -37.50 27.51
N SER A 186 -46.46 -37.21 26.21
CA SER A 186 -47.70 -37.43 25.45
C SER A 186 -48.09 -38.91 25.37
N LEU A 187 -47.11 -39.81 25.18
CA LEU A 187 -47.32 -41.26 25.16
C LEU A 187 -47.64 -41.84 26.54
N ASN A 188 -46.95 -41.40 27.60
CA ASN A 188 -47.23 -41.82 28.98
C ASN A 188 -48.59 -41.31 29.50
N GLY A 189 -49.05 -40.16 28.98
CA GLY A 189 -50.37 -39.61 29.26
C GLY A 189 -51.53 -40.36 28.60
N GLY A 190 -51.26 -41.43 27.83
CA GLY A 190 -52.26 -42.23 27.12
C GLY A 190 -52.72 -41.65 25.77
N GLY A 191 -52.07 -40.59 25.28
CA GLY A 191 -52.38 -39.97 23.99
C GLY A 191 -51.89 -40.81 22.81
N ARG A 192 -52.63 -40.76 21.69
CA ARG A 192 -52.23 -41.43 20.45
C ARG A 192 -51.28 -40.52 19.67
N VAL A 193 -49.99 -40.87 19.66
CA VAL A 193 -48.96 -40.13 18.91
C VAL A 193 -48.71 -40.81 17.57
N GLU A 194 -48.85 -40.05 16.49
CA GLU A 194 -48.50 -40.48 15.13
C GLU A 194 -47.36 -39.60 14.60
N VAL A 195 -46.41 -40.22 13.90
CA VAL A 195 -45.20 -39.54 13.41
C VAL A 195 -45.01 -39.82 11.92
N LEU A 196 -44.57 -38.79 11.20
CA LEU A 196 -44.17 -38.85 9.80
C LEU A 196 -42.75 -38.32 9.65
N LEU A 197 -41.88 -39.14 9.07
CA LEU A 197 -40.46 -38.82 8.85
C LEU A 197 -40.22 -38.53 7.36
N TYR A 198 -39.63 -37.38 7.06
CA TYR A 198 -39.18 -37.02 5.70
C TYR A 198 -38.00 -36.05 5.74
N SER A 199 -37.23 -35.98 4.67
CA SER A 199 -36.06 -35.09 4.54
C SER A 199 -36.20 -34.18 3.31
N PRO A 200 -36.82 -32.99 3.46
CA PRO A 200 -36.99 -32.08 2.34
C PRO A 200 -35.66 -31.45 1.92
N LYS A 201 -35.43 -31.39 0.61
CA LYS A 201 -34.27 -30.66 0.06
C LYS A 201 -34.42 -29.17 0.31
N ARG A 202 -33.31 -28.52 0.69
CA ARG A 202 -33.25 -27.05 0.69
C ARG A 202 -33.25 -26.52 -0.74
N PRO A 203 -33.89 -25.36 -1.00
CA PRO A 203 -33.77 -24.70 -2.28
C PRO A 203 -32.30 -24.39 -2.54
N VAL A 204 -31.88 -24.55 -3.80
CA VAL A 204 -30.50 -24.33 -4.24
C VAL A 204 -30.07 -22.87 -4.04
N VAL A 205 -31.02 -21.94 -4.12
CA VAL A 205 -30.77 -20.50 -4.01
C VAL A 205 -31.68 -19.92 -2.95
N ASP A 206 -31.04 -19.26 -1.98
CA ASP A 206 -31.73 -18.51 -0.96
C ASP A 206 -32.02 -17.08 -1.46
N TYR A 207 -33.26 -16.89 -1.91
CA TYR A 207 -33.74 -15.58 -2.35
C TYR A 207 -33.72 -14.54 -1.22
N SER A 208 -33.88 -14.99 0.04
CA SER A 208 -33.90 -14.11 1.19
C SER A 208 -32.50 -13.54 1.47
N ALA A 209 -31.46 -14.37 1.44
CA ALA A 209 -30.06 -13.92 1.50
C ALA A 209 -29.68 -12.98 0.34
N THR A 210 -30.17 -13.26 -0.88
CA THR A 210 -29.93 -12.39 -2.04
C THR A 210 -30.55 -11.01 -1.86
N PHE A 211 -31.79 -10.95 -1.38
CA PHE A 211 -32.48 -9.69 -1.11
C PHE A 211 -31.79 -8.90 0.02
N LEU A 212 -31.33 -9.61 1.07
CA LEU A 212 -30.57 -9.02 2.18
C LEU A 212 -29.25 -8.38 1.70
N TRP A 213 -28.53 -9.06 0.81
CA TRP A 213 -27.31 -8.52 0.20
C TRP A 213 -27.58 -7.28 -0.66
N LEU A 214 -28.60 -7.32 -1.53
CA LEU A 214 -29.00 -6.18 -2.34
C LEU A 214 -29.39 -4.97 -1.48
N MET A 215 -30.10 -5.23 -0.38
CA MET A 215 -30.46 -4.20 0.60
C MET A 215 -29.22 -3.58 1.24
N ALA A 216 -28.26 -4.39 1.71
CA ALA A 216 -27.00 -3.91 2.27
C ALA A 216 -26.19 -3.04 1.29
N VAL A 217 -26.03 -3.49 0.03
CA VAL A 217 -25.35 -2.71 -1.01
C VAL A 217 -26.11 -1.42 -1.31
N GLY A 218 -27.44 -1.48 -1.42
CA GLY A 218 -28.30 -0.32 -1.62
C GLY A 218 -28.12 0.73 -0.53
N ILE A 219 -28.02 0.32 0.74
CA ILE A 219 -27.76 1.23 1.88
C ILE A 219 -26.43 1.97 1.71
N ILE A 220 -25.35 1.24 1.38
CA ILE A 220 -24.01 1.83 1.21
C ILE A 220 -23.98 2.83 0.06
N VAL A 221 -24.57 2.48 -1.08
CA VAL A 221 -24.65 3.36 -2.26
C VAL A 221 -25.47 4.61 -1.94
N CYS A 222 -26.68 4.42 -1.38
CA CYS A 222 -27.55 5.52 -0.97
C CYS A 222 -26.83 6.45 0.00
N ALA A 223 -26.17 5.93 1.03
CA ALA A 223 -25.44 6.73 2.02
C ALA A 223 -24.24 7.49 1.43
N SER A 224 -23.49 6.86 0.51
CA SER A 224 -22.31 7.46 -0.13
C SER A 224 -22.69 8.63 -1.04
N VAL A 225 -23.79 8.50 -1.79
CA VAL A 225 -24.31 9.52 -2.70
C VAL A 225 -25.25 10.50 -1.99
N TRP A 226 -25.66 10.23 -0.74
CA TRP A 226 -26.66 11.02 -0.03
C TRP A 226 -26.35 12.53 0.03
N SER A 227 -25.08 12.90 0.14
CA SER A 227 -24.68 14.31 0.13
C SER A 227 -25.04 15.04 -1.17
N GLU A 228 -25.09 14.34 -2.31
CA GLU A 228 -25.53 14.88 -3.61
C GLU A 228 -27.05 15.02 -3.68
N PHE A 229 -27.77 14.18 -2.93
CA PHE A 229 -29.21 14.36 -2.78
C PHE A 229 -29.55 15.62 -1.95
N ILE A 230 -28.65 16.01 -1.03
CA ILE A 230 -28.82 17.15 -0.10
C ILE A 230 -28.40 18.50 -0.69
N ALA A 231 -27.46 18.56 -1.64
CA ALA A 231 -26.88 19.81 -2.12
C ALA A 231 -27.94 20.81 -2.67
N CYS A 232 -28.35 21.73 -1.80
CA CYS A 232 -28.88 23.04 -2.12
C CYS A 232 -27.73 24.02 -1.91
N ASP A 233 -27.52 24.95 -2.84
CA ASP A 233 -26.33 25.81 -3.06
C ASP A 233 -25.92 26.76 -1.89
N GLN A 234 -26.09 26.39 -0.62
CA GLN A 234 -25.71 27.20 0.55
C GLN A 234 -24.75 26.51 1.53
N VAL A 235 -24.19 25.34 1.21
CA VAL A 235 -23.24 24.63 2.10
C VAL A 235 -21.79 24.68 1.59
N ASP A 236 -21.54 25.15 0.36
CA ASP A 236 -20.18 25.31 -0.18
C ASP A 236 -19.42 26.50 0.45
N GLU A 237 -20.12 27.55 0.95
CA GLU A 237 -19.45 28.68 1.62
C GLU A 237 -18.80 28.31 2.97
N CYS A 238 -19.23 27.21 3.60
CA CYS A 238 -18.63 26.73 4.86
C CYS A 238 -17.39 25.84 4.61
N TYR A 239 -17.30 25.19 3.45
CA TYR A 239 -16.14 24.37 3.09
C TYR A 239 -14.99 25.20 2.55
N ASP A 240 -15.26 26.27 1.80
CA ASP A 240 -14.21 27.17 1.31
C ASP A 240 -13.57 28.01 2.44
N GLN A 241 -14.30 28.29 3.53
CA GLN A 241 -13.74 28.98 4.70
C GLN A 241 -12.84 28.10 5.59
N LEU A 242 -12.91 26.77 5.47
CA LEU A 242 -12.05 25.84 6.21
C LEU A 242 -10.77 25.44 5.44
N ALA A 243 -10.70 25.73 4.14
CA ALA A 243 -9.49 25.56 3.32
C ALA A 243 -8.48 26.72 3.47
N LEU A 244 -8.87 27.82 4.12
CA LEU A 244 -8.01 28.98 4.42
C LEU A 244 -7.82 29.17 5.92
N LYS A 245 -7.09 28.25 6.57
CA LYS A 245 -6.58 28.51 7.93
C LYS A 245 -5.34 27.69 8.29
N ASP A 246 -4.23 27.98 7.61
CA ASP A 246 -2.89 27.70 8.13
C ASP A 246 -2.18 29.02 8.49
N GLN A 247 -2.44 29.52 9.70
CA GLN A 247 -1.47 30.28 10.52
C GLN A 247 -1.91 30.26 12.01
N PRO A 248 -0.94 30.27 12.96
CA PRO A 248 -1.21 29.95 14.35
C PRO A 248 -1.59 31.17 15.20
N SER A 249 -2.24 30.88 16.33
CA SER A 249 -2.45 31.68 17.55
C SER A 249 -3.81 32.37 17.78
N ALA A 250 -4.48 31.83 18.82
CA ALA A 250 -5.32 32.46 19.84
C ALA A 250 -6.35 33.52 19.44
N VAL A 251 -7.65 33.17 19.51
CA VAL A 251 -8.70 33.91 20.26
C VAL A 251 -9.83 32.94 20.60
N LYS A 252 -10.26 33.00 21.87
CA LYS A 252 -11.38 32.27 22.49
C LYS A 252 -12.71 32.99 22.20
N ASN A 253 -13.77 32.18 22.06
CA ASN A 253 -15.19 32.48 22.22
C ASN A 253 -15.91 33.39 21.21
N SER A 254 -16.76 32.76 20.39
CA SER A 254 -18.20 33.07 20.34
C SER A 254 -18.97 32.06 19.45
N ARG A 255 -20.00 31.44 20.04
CA ARG A 255 -21.16 30.70 19.50
C ARG A 255 -21.19 30.35 18.00
N GLU A 256 -21.42 29.07 17.68
CA GLU A 256 -22.58 28.63 16.87
C GLU A 256 -22.71 27.10 16.78
N ASN A 257 -23.95 26.63 16.79
CA ASN A 257 -24.39 25.24 16.75
C ASN A 257 -24.12 24.65 15.35
N GLY A 258 -23.11 23.79 15.21
CA GLY A 258 -22.79 23.06 13.98
C GLY A 258 -22.53 21.59 14.30
N LYS A 259 -23.25 20.68 13.62
CA LYS A 259 -23.23 19.22 13.83
C LYS A 259 -21.82 18.68 14.11
N GLU A 260 -21.61 18.10 15.29
CA GLU A 260 -20.36 17.43 15.67
C GLU A 260 -20.08 16.28 14.69
N ILE A 261 -18.98 16.39 13.94
CA ILE A 261 -18.49 15.34 13.05
C ILE A 261 -17.70 14.34 13.91
N LEU A 262 -18.08 13.06 13.88
CA LEU A 262 -17.38 12.02 14.63
C LEU A 262 -16.19 11.49 13.82
N GLU A 263 -14.97 11.89 14.20
CA GLU A 263 -13.73 11.37 13.61
C GLU A 263 -13.26 10.12 14.35
N ILE A 264 -13.18 9.00 13.64
CA ILE A 264 -12.64 7.75 14.20
C ILE A 264 -11.13 7.75 13.99
N ASN A 265 -10.35 7.90 15.06
CA ASN A 265 -8.89 7.77 15.00
C ASN A 265 -8.44 6.31 15.22
N ALA A 266 -7.19 5.95 14.90
CA ALA A 266 -6.66 4.58 15.06
C ALA A 266 -6.80 4.03 16.49
N LYS A 267 -6.56 4.88 17.51
CA LYS A 267 -6.80 4.52 18.91
C LYS A 267 -8.30 4.28 19.18
N GLY A 268 -9.17 5.08 18.56
CA GLY A 268 -10.62 4.92 18.66
C GLY A 268 -11.09 3.59 18.06
N ALA A 269 -10.51 3.15 16.93
CA ALA A 269 -10.83 1.85 16.32
C ALA A 269 -10.49 0.66 17.24
N ILE A 270 -9.33 0.70 17.91
CA ILE A 270 -8.93 -0.35 18.87
C ILE A 270 -9.84 -0.32 20.10
N VAL A 271 -10.09 0.88 20.67
CA VAL A 271 -10.97 1.04 21.83
C VAL A 271 -12.39 0.56 21.51
N PHE A 272 -12.89 0.84 20.30
CA PHE A 272 -14.19 0.37 19.85
C PHE A 272 -14.29 -1.15 19.90
N VAL A 273 -13.29 -1.88 19.38
CA VAL A 273 -13.29 -3.35 19.40
C VAL A 273 -13.23 -3.92 20.82
N ILE A 274 -12.47 -3.28 21.71
CA ILE A 274 -12.40 -3.68 23.13
C ILE A 274 -13.76 -3.46 23.82
N VAL A 275 -14.38 -2.31 23.62
CA VAL A 275 -15.69 -1.98 24.20
C VAL A 275 -16.78 -2.89 23.63
N ALA A 276 -16.79 -3.13 22.33
CA ALA A 276 -17.71 -4.06 21.67
C ALA A 276 -17.55 -5.49 22.22
N SER A 277 -16.32 -5.95 22.42
CA SER A 277 -16.01 -7.26 23.03
C SER A 277 -16.50 -7.37 24.47
N ALA A 278 -16.27 -6.34 25.28
CA ALA A 278 -16.76 -6.29 26.66
C ALA A 278 -18.30 -6.27 26.71
N PHE A 279 -18.93 -5.53 25.78
CA PHE A 279 -20.37 -5.47 25.65
C PHE A 279 -20.98 -6.81 25.22
N LEU A 280 -20.33 -7.51 24.29
CA LEU A 280 -20.76 -8.84 23.83
C LEU A 280 -20.69 -9.88 24.96
N LEU A 281 -19.62 -9.86 25.77
CA LEU A 281 -19.52 -10.72 26.96
C LEU A 281 -20.57 -10.37 28.02
N LEU A 282 -20.85 -9.09 28.22
CA LEU A 282 -21.90 -8.66 29.14
C LEU A 282 -23.26 -9.18 28.68
N LEU A 283 -23.56 -9.08 27.38
CA LEU A 283 -24.74 -9.70 26.80
C LEU A 283 -24.77 -11.20 27.10
N PHE A 284 -23.74 -11.93 26.71
CA PHE A 284 -23.67 -13.37 26.87
C PHE A 284 -23.92 -13.87 28.30
N PHE A 285 -23.32 -13.23 29.32
CA PHE A 285 -23.49 -13.66 30.72
C PHE A 285 -24.75 -13.12 31.40
N PHE A 286 -25.30 -11.99 30.92
CA PHE A 286 -26.39 -11.26 31.58
C PHE A 286 -27.59 -11.02 30.67
N MET A 287 -27.88 -11.93 29.72
CA MET A 287 -29.06 -11.91 28.82
C MET A 287 -30.39 -12.00 29.61
N SER A 288 -30.71 -10.95 30.36
CA SER A 288 -31.96 -10.76 31.05
C SER A 288 -32.95 -10.04 30.13
N SER A 289 -34.22 -10.41 30.17
CA SER A 289 -35.30 -9.75 29.39
C SER A 289 -35.33 -8.23 29.56
N TRP A 290 -34.92 -7.71 30.73
CA TRP A 290 -34.82 -6.26 30.96
C TRP A 290 -33.75 -5.58 30.09
N PHE A 291 -32.63 -6.26 29.84
CA PHE A 291 -31.53 -5.74 29.03
C PHE A 291 -31.89 -5.68 27.54
N VAL A 292 -32.67 -6.65 27.06
CA VAL A 292 -33.22 -6.64 25.69
C VAL A 292 -34.17 -5.45 25.49
N TRP A 293 -35.03 -5.16 26.47
CA TRP A 293 -35.88 -3.97 26.44
C TRP A 293 -35.09 -2.66 26.41
N LEU A 294 -33.98 -2.57 27.14
CA LEU A 294 -33.08 -1.42 27.08
C LEU A 294 -32.51 -1.23 25.67
N LEU A 295 -32.08 -2.31 25.01
CA LEU A 295 -31.59 -2.28 23.63
C LEU A 295 -32.68 -1.86 22.63
N ILE A 296 -33.91 -2.34 22.80
CA ILE A 296 -35.06 -1.93 21.98
C ILE A 296 -35.30 -0.43 22.11
N VAL A 297 -35.23 0.12 23.31
CA VAL A 297 -35.39 1.57 23.56
C VAL A 297 -34.26 2.36 22.88
N LEU A 298 -33.00 1.96 23.04
CA LEU A 298 -31.86 2.61 22.39
C LEU A 298 -31.96 2.55 20.86
N PHE A 299 -32.36 1.41 20.31
CA PHE A 299 -32.61 1.24 18.88
C PHE A 299 -33.75 2.14 18.39
N CYS A 300 -34.84 2.27 19.14
CA CYS A 300 -35.93 3.20 18.80
C CYS A 300 -35.46 4.65 18.79
N ILE A 301 -34.63 5.07 19.76
CA ILE A 301 -34.08 6.43 19.80
C ILE A 301 -33.23 6.70 18.55
N GLY A 302 -32.26 5.84 18.25
CA GLY A 302 -31.41 5.99 17.07
C GLY A 302 -32.18 5.87 15.75
N GLY A 303 -33.16 4.98 15.68
CA GLY A 303 -34.03 4.80 14.51
C GLY A 303 -34.93 6.03 14.26
N VAL A 304 -35.48 6.64 15.30
CA VAL A 304 -36.26 7.89 15.20
C VAL A 304 -35.39 9.03 14.69
N GLU A 305 -34.18 9.18 15.22
CA GLU A 305 -33.23 10.20 14.77
C GLU A 305 -32.86 9.98 13.30
N GLY A 306 -32.46 8.76 12.92
CA GLY A 306 -32.09 8.45 11.55
C GLY A 306 -33.23 8.63 10.55
N MET A 307 -34.45 8.19 10.92
CA MET A 307 -35.63 8.33 10.07
C MET A 307 -36.07 9.79 9.95
N HIS A 308 -35.95 10.58 11.02
CA HIS A 308 -36.20 12.01 10.99
C HIS A 308 -35.27 12.72 10.01
N VAL A 309 -33.95 12.48 10.09
CA VAL A 309 -32.96 13.06 9.17
C VAL A 309 -33.27 12.67 7.72
N CYS A 310 -33.52 11.39 7.47
CA CYS A 310 -33.81 10.90 6.11
C CYS A 310 -35.10 11.53 5.55
N LEU A 311 -36.20 11.54 6.31
CA LEU A 311 -37.48 12.09 5.85
C LEU A 311 -37.41 13.61 5.66
N VAL A 312 -36.81 14.36 6.59
CA VAL A 312 -36.66 15.83 6.44
C VAL A 312 -35.89 16.17 5.17
N THR A 313 -34.81 15.44 4.85
CA THR A 313 -34.04 15.68 3.61
C THR A 313 -34.82 15.34 2.34
N ILE A 314 -35.61 14.27 2.34
CA ILE A 314 -36.45 13.90 1.19
C ILE A 314 -37.60 14.91 0.99
N PHE A 315 -38.31 15.27 2.06
CA PHE A 315 -39.46 16.17 2.00
C PHE A 315 -39.06 17.62 1.69
N SER A 316 -37.92 18.10 2.20
CA SER A 316 -37.41 19.43 1.87
C SER A 316 -37.07 19.57 0.37
N ARG A 317 -36.62 18.48 -0.27
CA ARG A 317 -36.40 18.43 -1.71
C ARG A 317 -37.70 18.35 -2.51
N ALA A 318 -38.68 17.57 -2.04
CA ALA A 318 -39.98 17.42 -2.70
C ALA A 318 -40.85 18.68 -2.61
N PHE A 319 -40.74 19.45 -1.52
CA PHE A 319 -41.55 20.64 -1.23
C PHE A 319 -40.66 21.86 -0.93
N LYS A 320 -40.06 22.45 -1.99
CA LYS A 320 -39.11 23.58 -1.88
C LYS A 320 -39.65 24.79 -1.09
N GLU A 321 -40.95 25.09 -1.18
CA GLU A 321 -41.55 26.24 -0.48
C GLU A 321 -41.76 26.02 1.03
N PHE A 322 -41.94 24.77 1.49
CA PHE A 322 -42.17 24.45 2.90
C PHE A 322 -40.88 24.22 3.69
N GLY A 323 -39.78 23.87 3.01
CA GLY A 323 -38.50 23.50 3.62
C GLY A 323 -37.75 24.63 4.33
N GLN A 324 -38.10 25.89 4.09
CA GLN A 324 -37.39 27.06 4.65
C GLN A 324 -38.16 27.80 5.76
N THR A 325 -39.37 27.33 6.11
CA THR A 325 -40.19 27.97 7.14
C THR A 325 -39.73 27.56 8.54
N THR A 326 -39.26 28.52 9.35
CA THR A 326 -38.87 28.30 10.76
C THR A 326 -39.96 28.77 11.71
N VAL A 327 -40.13 28.06 12.84
CA VAL A 327 -41.00 28.45 13.95
C VAL A 327 -40.17 28.49 15.22
N SER A 328 -40.34 29.55 16.00
CA SER A 328 -39.67 29.71 17.29
C SER A 328 -40.47 28.99 18.37
N LEU A 329 -39.87 27.94 18.95
CA LEU A 329 -40.45 27.21 20.09
C LEU A 329 -39.83 27.72 21.40
N PRO A 330 -40.63 27.92 22.48
CA PRO A 330 -40.20 28.58 23.71
C PRO A 330 -39.00 27.95 24.45
N ILE A 331 -38.73 26.66 24.19
CA ILE A 331 -37.70 25.87 24.90
C ILE A 331 -36.56 25.42 23.96
N VAL A 332 -36.83 25.28 22.66
CA VAL A 332 -35.93 24.60 21.69
C VAL A 332 -35.28 25.59 20.70
N GLY A 333 -35.76 26.83 20.64
CA GLY A 333 -35.27 27.84 19.70
C GLY A 333 -35.97 27.78 18.34
N GLU A 334 -35.32 28.32 17.30
CA GLU A 334 -35.84 28.25 15.92
C GLU A 334 -35.69 26.85 15.35
N VAL A 335 -36.81 26.24 14.96
CA VAL A 335 -36.85 24.89 14.38
C VAL A 335 -37.61 24.93 13.06
N PHE A 336 -37.18 24.16 12.07
CA PHE A 336 -37.92 24.00 10.80
C PHE A 336 -39.30 23.40 11.05
N VAL A 337 -40.35 23.98 10.48
CA VAL A 337 -41.74 23.48 10.57
C VAL A 337 -41.82 22.01 10.16
N LEU A 338 -41.07 21.63 9.13
CA LEU A 338 -40.99 20.26 8.63
C LEU A 338 -40.47 19.28 9.69
N SER A 339 -39.51 19.70 10.50
CA SER A 339 -38.96 18.90 11.60
C SER A 339 -40.00 18.67 12.70
N VAL A 340 -40.81 19.70 13.02
CA VAL A 340 -41.87 19.63 14.03
C VAL A 340 -43.00 18.67 13.62
N ILE A 341 -43.27 18.54 12.32
CA ILE A 341 -44.29 17.61 11.79
C ILE A 341 -43.76 16.18 11.70
N ILE A 342 -42.53 16.00 11.21
CA ILE A 342 -41.97 14.67 10.95
C ILE A 342 -41.57 13.95 12.24
N LEU A 343 -41.03 14.67 13.24
CA LEU A 343 -40.53 14.05 14.46
C LEU A 343 -41.60 13.24 15.22
N PRO A 344 -42.83 13.74 15.47
CA PRO A 344 -43.90 12.95 16.09
C PRO A 344 -44.32 11.73 15.26
N LEU A 345 -44.31 11.83 13.93
CA LEU A 345 -44.61 10.69 13.05
C LEU A 345 -43.55 9.60 13.16
N CYS A 346 -42.27 9.99 13.23
CA CYS A 346 -41.18 9.05 13.45
C CYS A 346 -41.29 8.36 14.80
N THR A 347 -41.56 9.12 15.86
CA THR A 347 -41.76 8.56 17.21
C THR A 347 -42.94 7.60 17.24
N ALA A 348 -44.08 7.95 16.62
CA ALA A 348 -45.25 7.07 16.57
C ALA A 348 -44.96 5.75 15.86
N PHE A 349 -44.20 5.78 14.75
CA PHE A 349 -43.78 4.57 14.02
C PHE A 349 -42.89 3.66 14.88
N ALA A 350 -41.89 4.23 15.57
CA ALA A 350 -41.00 3.46 16.44
C ALA A 350 -41.74 2.85 17.64
N VAL A 351 -42.66 3.59 18.26
CA VAL A 351 -43.51 3.08 19.35
C VAL A 351 -44.43 1.96 18.88
N PHE A 352 -45.04 2.10 17.69
CA PHE A 352 -45.87 1.06 17.08
C PHE A 352 -45.06 -0.20 16.81
N TRP A 353 -43.84 -0.08 16.28
CA TRP A 353 -42.94 -1.20 16.08
C TRP A 353 -42.58 -1.88 17.40
N ALA A 354 -42.16 -1.12 18.42
CA ALA A 354 -41.81 -1.66 19.73
C ALA A 354 -42.98 -2.41 20.40
N ALA A 355 -44.22 -1.92 20.24
CA ALA A 355 -45.42 -2.60 20.77
C ALA A 355 -45.78 -3.88 19.99
N SER A 356 -45.39 -3.97 18.72
CA SER A 356 -45.74 -5.06 17.79
C SER A 356 -44.58 -5.99 17.46
N HIS A 357 -43.45 -5.88 18.15
CA HIS A 357 -42.18 -6.51 17.75
C HIS A 357 -42.18 -8.04 17.75
N HIS A 358 -43.08 -8.69 18.49
CA HIS A 358 -43.26 -10.15 18.45
C HIS A 358 -44.13 -10.64 17.26
N ALA A 359 -44.74 -9.73 16.48
CA ALA A 359 -45.54 -10.11 15.33
C ALA A 359 -44.65 -10.57 14.16
N SER A 360 -45.18 -11.46 13.30
CA SER A 360 -44.44 -12.01 12.15
C SER A 360 -44.08 -10.97 11.07
N TYR A 361 -44.75 -9.82 11.03
CA TYR A 361 -44.47 -8.71 10.10
C TYR A 361 -43.54 -7.63 10.69
N SER A 362 -43.14 -7.75 11.96
CA SER A 362 -42.34 -6.74 12.68
C SER A 362 -40.98 -6.46 12.06
N TRP A 363 -40.44 -7.41 11.28
CA TRP A 363 -39.16 -7.26 10.59
C TRP A 363 -39.12 -6.07 9.63
N ILE A 364 -40.24 -5.76 8.97
CA ILE A 364 -40.33 -4.62 8.04
C ILE A 364 -40.06 -3.30 8.77
N GLY A 365 -40.69 -3.11 9.93
CA GLY A 365 -40.49 -1.90 10.74
C GLY A 365 -39.07 -1.79 11.30
N GLN A 366 -38.48 -2.92 11.69
CA GLN A 366 -37.10 -3.01 12.17
C GLN A 366 -36.11 -2.61 11.07
N ASP A 367 -36.24 -3.21 9.89
CA ASP A 367 -35.34 -2.96 8.77
C ASP A 367 -35.42 -1.50 8.31
N ILE A 368 -36.61 -0.90 8.27
CA ILE A 368 -36.79 0.53 7.93
C ILE A 368 -36.04 1.43 8.93
N LEU A 369 -36.22 1.20 10.24
CA LEU A 369 -35.53 1.97 11.29
C LEU A 369 -34.00 1.75 11.22
N GLY A 370 -33.57 0.51 10.98
CA GLY A 370 -32.17 0.13 10.83
C GLY A 370 -31.49 0.78 9.63
N ILE A 371 -32.14 0.77 8.46
CA ILE A 371 -31.66 1.43 7.23
C ILE A 371 -31.45 2.93 7.47
N CYS A 372 -32.45 3.61 8.05
CA CYS A 372 -32.37 5.05 8.29
C CYS A 372 -31.26 5.39 9.29
N LEU A 373 -31.10 4.59 10.35
CA LEU A 373 -30.00 4.71 11.31
C LEU A 373 -28.64 4.54 10.61
N MET A 374 -28.45 3.49 9.82
CA MET A 374 -27.17 3.21 9.16
C MET A 374 -26.78 4.29 8.14
N ILE A 375 -27.74 4.76 7.33
CA ILE A 375 -27.52 5.89 6.40
C ILE A 375 -27.01 7.11 7.16
N THR A 376 -27.60 7.40 8.32
CA THR A 376 -27.22 8.54 9.16
C THR A 376 -25.83 8.37 9.76
N VAL A 377 -25.49 7.19 10.27
CA VAL A 377 -24.16 6.87 10.81
C VAL A 377 -23.08 7.01 9.72
N LEU A 378 -23.30 6.49 8.52
CA LEU A 378 -22.36 6.60 7.38
C LEU A 378 -22.16 8.05 6.92
N GLN A 379 -23.12 8.94 7.16
CA GLN A 379 -22.98 10.37 6.89
C GLN A 379 -22.19 11.12 7.96
N MET A 380 -22.41 10.78 9.23
CA MET A 380 -21.82 11.49 10.37
C MET A 380 -20.39 11.03 10.68
N ALA A 381 -20.12 9.72 10.59
CA ALA A 381 -18.81 9.18 10.87
C ALA A 381 -17.83 9.47 9.70
N ARG A 382 -16.64 9.93 10.05
CA ARG A 382 -15.55 10.17 9.10
C ARG A 382 -14.30 9.42 9.48
N LEU A 383 -13.70 8.79 8.47
CA LEU A 383 -12.38 8.21 8.56
C LEU A 383 -11.36 9.30 8.16
N PRO A 384 -10.38 9.64 9.01
CA PRO A 384 -9.43 10.71 8.75
C PRO A 384 -8.41 10.33 7.67
N ASN A 385 -8.15 9.03 7.49
CA ASN A 385 -7.28 8.51 6.43
C ASN A 385 -7.52 7.01 6.21
N ILE A 386 -7.01 6.50 5.09
CA ILE A 386 -7.14 5.09 4.70
C ILE A 386 -6.45 4.12 5.68
N LYS A 387 -5.39 4.55 6.40
CA LYS A 387 -4.72 3.69 7.39
C LYS A 387 -5.66 3.35 8.56
N VAL A 388 -6.47 4.31 8.99
CA VAL A 388 -7.48 4.07 10.03
C VAL A 388 -8.59 3.15 9.50
N ALA A 389 -8.99 3.30 8.23
CA ALA A 389 -9.95 2.40 7.59
C ALA A 389 -9.45 0.95 7.55
N SER A 390 -8.21 0.74 7.11
CA SER A 390 -7.57 -0.57 7.09
C SER A 390 -7.42 -1.16 8.50
N ALA A 391 -7.01 -0.35 9.48
CA ALA A 391 -6.89 -0.79 10.87
C ALA A 391 -8.25 -1.21 11.46
N LEU A 392 -9.31 -0.41 11.21
CA LEU A 392 -10.67 -0.70 11.68
C LEU A 392 -11.18 -2.01 11.07
N LEU A 393 -11.03 -2.22 9.76
CA LEU A 393 -11.45 -3.45 9.08
C LEU A 393 -10.64 -4.67 9.53
N SER A 394 -9.33 -4.53 9.70
CA SER A 394 -8.49 -5.61 10.23
C SER A 394 -8.88 -5.98 11.66
N CYS A 395 -9.14 -5.00 12.52
CA CYS A 395 -9.58 -5.26 13.90
C CYS A 395 -11.00 -5.87 13.94
N ALA A 396 -11.92 -5.43 13.07
CA ALA A 396 -13.26 -6.03 12.95
C ALA A 396 -13.19 -7.48 12.45
N PHE A 397 -12.34 -7.77 11.46
CA PHE A 397 -12.12 -9.14 11.00
C PHE A 397 -11.59 -10.06 12.11
N VAL A 398 -10.59 -9.59 12.87
CA VAL A 398 -10.05 -10.35 14.00
C VAL A 398 -11.11 -10.55 15.09
N TYR A 399 -11.94 -9.53 15.34
CA TYR A 399 -13.06 -9.60 16.27
C TYR A 399 -14.06 -10.71 15.89
N ASP A 400 -14.50 -10.77 14.63
CA ASP A 400 -15.44 -11.78 14.17
C ASP A 400 -14.84 -13.19 14.24
N VAL A 401 -13.59 -13.37 13.77
CA VAL A 401 -12.91 -14.66 13.83
C VAL A 401 -12.80 -15.16 15.27
N PHE A 402 -12.45 -14.27 16.20
CA PHE A 402 -12.34 -14.61 17.60
C PHE A 402 -13.67 -15.03 18.20
N TRP A 403 -14.73 -14.22 18.05
CA TRP A 403 -16.02 -14.46 18.69
C TRP A 403 -16.88 -15.54 18.02
N VAL A 404 -16.59 -15.90 16.77
CA VAL A 404 -17.25 -17.00 16.07
C VAL A 404 -16.52 -18.32 16.30
N PHE A 405 -15.21 -18.37 16.02
CA PHE A 405 -14.48 -19.64 15.91
C PHE A 405 -13.61 -19.97 17.13
N ILE A 406 -13.10 -18.95 17.84
CA ILE A 406 -12.19 -19.17 18.98
C ILE A 406 -12.97 -19.24 20.30
N SER A 407 -14.00 -18.42 20.48
CA SER A 407 -14.80 -18.40 21.70
C SER A 407 -15.40 -19.76 22.11
N PRO A 408 -15.84 -20.66 21.19
CA PRO A 408 -16.32 -21.99 21.58
C PRO A 408 -15.28 -22.83 22.32
N LEU A 409 -13.99 -22.60 22.08
CA LEU A 409 -12.92 -23.31 22.77
C LEU A 409 -12.79 -22.87 24.24
N ILE A 410 -13.27 -21.67 24.58
CA ILE A 410 -13.16 -21.06 25.91
C ILE A 410 -14.48 -21.18 26.68
N PHE A 411 -15.60 -20.92 26.01
CA PHE A 411 -16.93 -20.83 26.62
C PHE A 411 -17.84 -22.03 26.30
N HIS A 412 -17.33 -23.04 25.58
CA HIS A 412 -18.08 -24.22 25.09
C HIS A 412 -19.19 -23.93 24.07
N GLU A 413 -19.51 -22.66 23.83
CA GLU A 413 -20.40 -22.19 22.77
C GLU A 413 -19.86 -20.93 22.08
N SER A 414 -20.34 -20.66 20.87
CA SER A 414 -19.99 -19.42 20.17
C SER A 414 -20.78 -18.26 20.77
N VAL A 415 -20.07 -17.37 21.44
CA VAL A 415 -20.64 -16.22 22.14
C VAL A 415 -21.41 -15.33 21.17
N MET A 416 -20.85 -15.08 19.97
CA MET A 416 -21.52 -14.26 18.96
C MET A 416 -22.81 -14.92 18.44
N ILE A 417 -22.80 -16.24 18.21
CA ILE A 417 -23.97 -16.96 17.70
C ILE A 417 -25.05 -17.06 18.78
N ALA A 418 -24.68 -17.34 20.02
CA ALA A 418 -25.60 -17.42 21.15
C ALA A 418 -26.32 -16.07 21.36
N VAL A 419 -25.56 -14.97 21.40
CA VAL A 419 -26.09 -13.62 21.59
C VAL A 419 -26.95 -13.17 20.37
N ALA A 420 -26.57 -13.55 19.14
CA ALA A 420 -27.34 -13.20 17.95
C ALA A 420 -28.67 -13.96 17.80
N ARG A 421 -28.74 -15.21 18.32
CA ARG A 421 -29.95 -16.04 18.22
C ARG A 421 -30.91 -15.86 19.41
N GLY A 422 -30.40 -15.50 20.58
CA GLY A 422 -31.18 -15.42 21.83
C GLY A 422 -31.55 -16.80 22.39
N ASP A 423 -31.95 -16.84 23.66
CA ASP A 423 -32.43 -18.07 24.32
C ASP A 423 -33.83 -18.48 23.80
N ASP A 424 -34.30 -19.68 24.19
CA ASP A 424 -35.59 -20.34 23.84
C ASP A 424 -36.88 -19.48 23.98
N SER A 425 -36.77 -18.26 24.47
CA SER A 425 -37.81 -17.22 24.50
C SER A 425 -38.00 -16.46 23.17
N GLY A 426 -37.05 -16.56 22.22
CA GLY A 426 -37.21 -16.05 20.85
C GLY A 426 -36.96 -14.55 20.64
N ASP A 427 -36.42 -13.84 21.64
CA ASP A 427 -36.15 -12.40 21.55
C ASP A 427 -34.74 -12.14 20.96
N ALA A 428 -34.68 -11.97 19.64
CA ALA A 428 -33.46 -11.59 18.92
C ALA A 428 -33.11 -10.10 19.08
N ILE A 429 -31.81 -9.77 19.02
CA ILE A 429 -31.31 -8.39 19.16
C ILE A 429 -31.78 -7.51 17.98
N PRO A 430 -32.26 -6.28 18.21
CA PRO A 430 -32.84 -5.43 17.15
C PRO A 430 -31.81 -4.83 16.16
N MET A 431 -30.50 -5.01 16.38
CA MET A 431 -29.41 -4.43 15.58
C MET A 431 -28.98 -5.34 14.41
N LEU A 432 -29.96 -5.95 13.75
CA LEU A 432 -29.81 -6.87 12.63
C LEU A 432 -30.85 -6.51 11.57
N LEU A 433 -30.47 -6.57 10.29
CA LEU A 433 -31.47 -6.62 9.22
C LEU A 433 -31.93 -8.07 9.07
N ARG A 434 -33.23 -8.32 8.89
CA ARG A 434 -33.75 -9.70 8.83
C ARG A 434 -34.81 -9.89 7.75
N ILE A 435 -34.69 -10.96 6.98
CA ILE A 435 -35.66 -11.34 5.95
C ILE A 435 -36.09 -12.79 6.17
N PRO A 436 -37.40 -13.11 6.22
CA PRO A 436 -37.86 -14.48 6.39
C PRO A 436 -37.51 -15.33 5.17
N ARG A 437 -37.16 -16.60 5.36
CA ARG A 437 -36.90 -17.56 4.27
C ARG A 437 -38.20 -18.03 3.64
N PHE A 438 -38.69 -17.27 2.65
CA PHE A 438 -40.01 -17.47 2.04
C PHE A 438 -40.20 -18.84 1.37
N PHE A 439 -39.11 -19.47 0.89
CA PHE A 439 -39.17 -20.70 0.08
C PHE A 439 -38.40 -21.88 0.68
N ASP A 440 -37.89 -21.76 1.90
CA ASP A 440 -37.19 -22.86 2.59
C ASP A 440 -38.21 -23.73 3.37
N PRO A 441 -38.35 -25.03 3.07
CA PRO A 441 -39.21 -25.95 3.83
C PRO A 441 -38.85 -26.06 5.33
N TRP A 442 -37.63 -25.66 5.70
CA TRP A 442 -37.13 -25.63 7.06
C TRP A 442 -37.51 -24.33 7.82
N GLY A 443 -37.94 -23.28 7.11
CA GLY A 443 -38.30 -21.98 7.69
C GLY A 443 -37.09 -21.18 8.24
N GLY A 444 -37.36 -20.10 8.97
CA GLY A 444 -36.35 -19.26 9.62
C GLY A 444 -36.17 -17.87 8.99
N TYR A 445 -35.17 -17.13 9.46
CA TYR A 445 -34.78 -15.81 8.98
C TYR A 445 -33.30 -15.81 8.57
N ASP A 446 -32.98 -15.11 7.48
CA ASP A 446 -31.61 -14.67 7.21
C ASP A 446 -31.39 -13.32 7.85
N MET A 447 -30.21 -13.15 8.44
CA MET A 447 -29.87 -11.97 9.24
C MET A 447 -28.47 -11.48 8.88
N ILE A 448 -28.28 -10.16 8.87
CA ILE A 448 -26.97 -9.51 8.70
C ILE A 448 -26.80 -8.42 9.76
N GLY A 449 -25.61 -8.36 10.36
CA GLY A 449 -25.27 -7.36 11.37
C GLY A 449 -25.13 -5.97 10.77
N PHE A 450 -25.51 -4.93 11.52
CA PHE A 450 -25.24 -3.57 11.08
C PHE A 450 -23.74 -3.29 10.94
N GLY A 451 -22.89 -3.94 11.75
CA GLY A 451 -21.42 -3.83 11.64
C GLY A 451 -20.89 -4.24 10.27
N ASP A 452 -21.43 -5.32 9.70
CA ASP A 452 -21.05 -5.86 8.39
C ASP A 452 -21.37 -4.90 7.23
N ILE A 453 -22.28 -3.95 7.46
CA ILE A 453 -22.68 -2.93 6.49
C ILE A 453 -21.92 -1.62 6.76
N LEU A 454 -21.83 -1.22 8.04
CA LEU A 454 -21.26 0.05 8.44
C LEU A 454 -19.75 0.11 8.23
N PHE A 455 -18.97 -0.91 8.61
CA PHE A 455 -17.50 -0.84 8.48
C PHE A 455 -17.04 -0.80 7.01
N PRO A 456 -17.51 -1.70 6.12
CA PRO A 456 -17.19 -1.60 4.70
C PRO A 456 -17.79 -0.34 4.08
N GLY A 457 -19.00 0.05 4.50
CA GLY A 457 -19.67 1.25 4.01
C GLY A 457 -18.91 2.54 4.31
N LEU A 458 -18.25 2.65 5.47
CA LEU A 458 -17.40 3.80 5.81
C LEU A 458 -16.19 3.93 4.88
N LEU A 459 -15.57 2.80 4.50
CA LEU A 459 -14.47 2.80 3.54
C LEU A 459 -14.96 3.21 2.13
N VAL A 460 -16.07 2.64 1.66
CA VAL A 460 -16.65 2.99 0.35
C VAL A 460 -17.05 4.46 0.30
N ALA A 461 -17.70 4.97 1.35
CA ALA A 461 -18.06 6.38 1.46
C ALA A 461 -16.81 7.29 1.53
N PHE A 462 -15.73 6.84 2.18
CA PHE A 462 -14.44 7.54 2.19
C PHE A 462 -13.83 7.61 0.78
N CYS A 463 -13.75 6.47 0.07
CA CYS A 463 -13.23 6.42 -1.30
C CYS A 463 -14.02 7.33 -2.24
N TYR A 464 -15.35 7.28 -2.17
CA TYR A 464 -16.22 8.14 -2.98
C TYR A 464 -15.97 9.64 -2.72
N ARG A 465 -15.88 10.04 -1.44
CA ARG A 465 -15.59 11.43 -1.07
C ARG A 465 -14.20 11.85 -1.54
N TYR A 466 -13.20 10.96 -1.45
CA TYR A 466 -11.84 11.20 -1.90
C TYR A 466 -11.77 11.39 -3.43
N ASP A 467 -12.43 10.52 -4.20
CA ASP A 467 -12.48 10.62 -5.65
C ASP A 467 -13.16 11.90 -6.13
N ARG A 468 -14.22 12.33 -5.43
CA ARG A 468 -14.91 13.61 -5.69
C ARG A 468 -14.00 14.82 -5.50
N VAL A 469 -13.24 14.87 -4.40
CA VAL A 469 -12.28 15.97 -4.15
C VAL A 469 -11.22 16.03 -5.26
N ASN A 470 -10.83 14.88 -5.80
CA ASN A 470 -9.86 14.77 -6.89
C ASN A 470 -10.47 14.91 -8.31
N LYS A 471 -11.74 15.31 -8.43
CA LYS A 471 -12.46 15.51 -9.71
C LYS A 471 -12.45 14.29 -10.65
N LYS A 472 -12.34 13.07 -10.10
CA LYS A 472 -12.52 11.83 -10.88
C LYS A 472 -14.01 11.49 -10.97
N GLY A 473 -14.46 11.03 -12.13
CA GLY A 473 -15.88 10.74 -12.39
C GLY A 473 -16.39 9.51 -11.62
N ILE A 474 -17.70 9.43 -11.40
CA ILE A 474 -18.43 8.40 -10.63
C ILE A 474 -18.15 6.95 -11.11
N PHE A 475 -17.71 6.76 -12.37
CA PHE A 475 -17.48 5.45 -12.98
C PHE A 475 -16.03 4.95 -12.96
N ASN A 476 -15.06 5.74 -12.47
CA ASN A 476 -13.64 5.34 -12.43
C ASN A 476 -13.23 4.88 -11.02
N VAL A 477 -13.87 3.82 -10.52
CA VAL A 477 -13.49 3.16 -9.26
C VAL A 477 -12.37 2.14 -9.54
N GLU A 478 -11.20 2.62 -10.00
CA GLU A 478 -10.02 1.77 -10.27
C GLU A 478 -9.38 1.23 -8.97
N TYR A 479 -9.52 1.97 -7.86
CA TYR A 479 -8.78 1.67 -6.62
C TYR A 479 -9.21 0.40 -5.85
N ILE A 480 -10.41 -0.13 -6.10
CA ILE A 480 -10.92 -1.33 -5.39
C ILE A 480 -10.48 -2.62 -6.10
N VAL A 481 -10.27 -2.57 -7.42
CA VAL A 481 -9.91 -3.75 -8.23
C VAL A 481 -8.41 -4.05 -8.13
N ASP A 482 -7.56 -3.01 -8.14
CA ASP A 482 -6.11 -3.18 -8.06
C ASP A 482 -5.62 -3.77 -6.73
N ILE A 483 -6.35 -3.56 -5.63
CA ILE A 483 -5.99 -4.12 -4.31
C ILE A 483 -6.29 -5.63 -4.24
N LEU A 484 -7.21 -6.14 -5.06
CA LEU A 484 -7.66 -7.53 -5.01
C LEU A 484 -6.90 -8.46 -5.98
N GLU A 485 -6.29 -7.92 -7.05
CA GLU A 485 -5.58 -8.74 -8.05
C GLU A 485 -4.20 -9.25 -7.57
N ASP A 486 -3.51 -8.54 -6.67
CA ASP A 486 -2.13 -8.89 -6.27
C ASP A 486 -2.00 -10.07 -5.28
N ASP A 487 -3.09 -10.51 -4.62
CA ASP A 487 -3.04 -11.55 -3.57
C ASP A 487 -3.20 -13.00 -4.07
N LEU A 488 -3.27 -13.22 -5.39
CA LEU A 488 -3.58 -14.54 -5.97
C LEU A 488 -2.52 -15.64 -5.71
N PHE A 489 -1.31 -15.31 -5.28
CA PHE A 489 -0.26 -16.30 -5.02
C PHE A 489 -0.31 -16.93 -3.61
N LYS A 490 -1.11 -16.40 -2.68
CA LYS A 490 -1.26 -16.95 -1.31
C LYS A 490 -2.55 -17.72 -1.06
N ALA A 491 -3.51 -17.68 -1.99
CA ALA A 491 -4.86 -18.21 -1.77
C ALA A 491 -4.96 -19.73 -1.60
N HIS A 492 -3.96 -20.53 -2.03
CA HIS A 492 -4.01 -21.99 -1.93
C HIS A 492 -4.07 -22.52 -0.48
N LEU A 493 -3.66 -21.71 0.51
CA LEU A 493 -3.64 -22.08 1.92
C LEU A 493 -4.70 -21.38 2.78
N VAL A 494 -5.44 -20.39 2.26
CA VAL A 494 -6.17 -19.42 3.11
C VAL A 494 -7.69 -19.42 2.92
N SER A 495 -8.26 -19.87 1.79
CA SER A 495 -9.72 -20.01 1.67
C SER A 495 -10.15 -21.07 0.64
N PHE A 496 -10.49 -22.27 1.13
CA PHE A 496 -10.90 -23.41 0.30
C PHE A 496 -12.24 -23.17 -0.42
N ASN A 497 -13.21 -22.56 0.25
CA ASN A 497 -14.56 -22.33 -0.28
C ASN A 497 -14.59 -21.31 -1.42
N LEU A 498 -13.78 -20.24 -1.34
CA LEU A 498 -13.68 -19.25 -2.41
C LEU A 498 -13.08 -19.87 -3.69
N LEU A 499 -12.11 -20.77 -3.53
CA LEU A 499 -11.49 -21.47 -4.66
C LEU A 499 -12.42 -22.52 -5.28
N GLU A 500 -13.27 -23.20 -4.51
CA GLU A 500 -14.30 -24.08 -5.07
C GLU A 500 -15.33 -23.29 -5.89
N VAL A 501 -15.75 -22.12 -5.41
CA VAL A 501 -16.64 -21.23 -6.18
C VAL A 501 -15.94 -20.73 -7.45
N ILE A 502 -14.68 -20.31 -7.39
CA ILE A 502 -13.93 -19.86 -8.59
C ILE A 502 -13.72 -21.02 -9.57
N ARG A 503 -13.42 -22.23 -9.09
CA ARG A 503 -13.24 -23.42 -9.95
C ARG A 503 -14.55 -23.89 -10.60
N SER A 504 -15.68 -23.68 -9.94
CA SER A 504 -17.01 -24.00 -10.46
C SER A 504 -17.62 -22.88 -11.30
N HIS A 505 -17.03 -21.68 -11.28
CA HIS A 505 -17.48 -20.55 -12.08
C HIS A 505 -16.84 -20.57 -13.48
N PRO A 506 -17.65 -20.49 -14.57
CA PRO A 506 -17.10 -20.42 -15.92
C PRO A 506 -16.25 -19.17 -16.12
N SER A 507 -15.24 -19.25 -17.01
CA SER A 507 -14.37 -18.11 -17.28
C SER A 507 -15.15 -16.93 -17.90
N SER A 508 -14.67 -15.70 -17.72
CA SER A 508 -15.29 -14.50 -18.32
C SER A 508 -15.43 -14.62 -19.84
N LEU A 509 -14.47 -15.28 -20.50
CA LEU A 509 -14.52 -15.56 -21.94
C LEU A 509 -15.69 -16.48 -22.30
N GLU A 510 -15.87 -17.58 -21.55
CA GLU A 510 -16.93 -18.55 -21.78
C GLU A 510 -18.32 -17.95 -21.53
N ILE A 511 -18.46 -17.14 -20.49
CA ILE A 511 -19.70 -16.40 -20.19
C ILE A 511 -20.05 -15.46 -21.36
N TYR A 512 -19.07 -14.71 -21.87
CA TYR A 512 -19.28 -13.79 -22.97
C TYR A 512 -19.60 -14.52 -24.29
N GLN A 513 -18.92 -15.62 -24.59
CA GLN A 513 -19.23 -16.52 -25.71
C GLN A 513 -20.66 -17.04 -25.65
N ASN A 514 -21.07 -17.59 -24.50
CA ASN A 514 -22.42 -18.11 -24.29
C ASN A 514 -23.49 -17.02 -24.43
N LYS A 515 -23.20 -15.79 -23.98
CA LYS A 515 -24.08 -14.64 -24.17
C LYS A 515 -24.24 -14.29 -25.66
N LEU A 516 -23.16 -14.21 -26.41
CA LEU A 516 -23.21 -13.89 -27.84
C LEU A 516 -23.88 -14.98 -28.68
N LEU A 517 -23.70 -16.26 -28.30
CA LEU A 517 -24.42 -17.40 -28.88
C LEU A 517 -25.93 -17.31 -28.61
N LYS A 518 -26.34 -17.00 -27.37
CA LYS A 518 -27.75 -16.80 -27.00
C LYS A 518 -28.40 -15.63 -27.74
N LEU A 519 -27.63 -14.56 -27.98
CA LEU A 519 -28.10 -13.39 -28.74
C LEU A 519 -28.10 -13.61 -30.26
N GLY A 520 -27.61 -14.76 -30.74
CA GLY A 520 -27.54 -15.07 -32.17
C GLY A 520 -26.59 -14.17 -32.98
N GLN A 521 -25.70 -13.43 -32.31
CA GLN A 521 -24.75 -12.52 -32.97
C GLN A 521 -23.53 -13.23 -33.56
N ILE A 522 -23.19 -14.40 -33.00
CA ILE A 522 -22.10 -15.26 -33.48
C ILE A 522 -22.57 -16.72 -33.43
N THR A 523 -21.98 -17.56 -34.26
CA THR A 523 -22.21 -19.02 -34.23
C THR A 523 -21.08 -19.75 -33.48
N LYS A 524 -21.29 -21.03 -33.14
CA LYS A 524 -20.22 -21.86 -32.56
C LYS A 524 -19.02 -21.99 -33.51
N ASP A 525 -19.28 -22.07 -34.81
CA ASP A 525 -18.25 -22.13 -35.86
C ASP A 525 -17.41 -20.83 -35.89
N ASP A 526 -18.03 -19.67 -35.64
CA ASP A 526 -17.29 -18.40 -35.54
C ASP A 526 -16.35 -18.36 -34.33
N ILE A 527 -16.79 -18.93 -33.19
CA ILE A 527 -15.95 -19.06 -31.98
C ILE A 527 -14.77 -19.99 -32.24
N GLU A 528 -15.01 -21.17 -32.82
CA GLU A 528 -13.96 -22.13 -33.16
C GLU A 528 -12.97 -21.55 -34.18
N LYS A 529 -13.46 -20.80 -35.18
CA LYS A 529 -12.61 -20.08 -36.14
C LYS A 529 -11.75 -19.02 -35.46
N MET A 530 -12.29 -18.22 -34.54
CA MET A 530 -11.52 -17.23 -33.79
C MET A 530 -10.47 -17.89 -32.90
N HIS A 531 -10.85 -18.95 -32.19
CA HIS A 531 -9.91 -19.71 -31.35
C HIS A 531 -8.79 -20.33 -32.19
N SER A 532 -9.14 -21.03 -33.28
CA SER A 532 -8.19 -21.63 -34.21
C SER A 532 -7.28 -20.58 -34.86
N LYS A 533 -7.80 -19.41 -35.20
CA LYS A 533 -7.01 -18.28 -35.71
C LYS A 533 -6.00 -17.78 -34.68
N VAL A 534 -6.43 -17.52 -33.44
CA VAL A 534 -5.54 -17.03 -32.37
C VAL A 534 -4.50 -18.08 -32.00
N SER A 535 -4.91 -19.35 -31.81
CA SER A 535 -3.97 -20.45 -31.58
C SER A 535 -3.02 -20.65 -32.76
N GLY A 536 -3.50 -20.47 -33.99
CA GLY A 536 -2.68 -20.49 -35.20
C GLY A 536 -1.61 -19.40 -35.18
N ILE A 537 -1.98 -18.15 -34.87
CA ILE A 537 -1.04 -17.03 -34.72
C ILE A 537 -0.01 -17.35 -33.63
N LEU A 538 -0.45 -17.77 -32.44
CA LEU A 538 0.47 -18.09 -31.33
C LEU A 538 1.42 -19.25 -31.67
N ASN A 539 0.94 -20.27 -32.38
CA ASN A 539 1.75 -21.41 -32.78
C ASN A 539 2.72 -21.06 -33.92
N GLU A 540 2.30 -20.21 -34.87
CA GLU A 540 3.17 -19.67 -35.92
C GLU A 540 4.28 -18.82 -35.31
N GLU A 541 3.95 -17.88 -34.40
CA GLU A 541 4.94 -17.09 -33.67
C GLU A 541 5.86 -17.98 -32.81
N TYR A 542 5.33 -19.02 -32.16
CA TYR A 542 6.12 -20.02 -31.43
C TYR A 542 7.12 -20.75 -32.33
N ILE A 543 6.72 -21.14 -33.55
CA ILE A 543 7.63 -21.75 -34.53
C ILE A 543 8.68 -20.73 -34.98
N ASN A 544 8.26 -19.49 -35.24
CA ASN A 544 9.14 -18.38 -35.65
C ASN A 544 10.15 -18.00 -34.56
N THR A 545 9.93 -18.35 -33.28
CA THR A 545 10.91 -18.10 -32.20
C THR A 545 12.27 -18.74 -32.46
N LYS A 546 12.33 -19.84 -33.24
CA LYS A 546 13.60 -20.53 -33.57
C LYS A 546 14.56 -19.64 -34.35
N ASP A 547 14.02 -18.77 -35.19
CA ASP A 547 14.77 -17.84 -36.05
C ASP A 547 14.68 -16.39 -35.54
N TYR A 548 13.93 -16.14 -34.46
CA TYR A 548 13.75 -14.81 -33.90
C TYR A 548 15.01 -14.34 -33.18
N VAL A 549 15.53 -13.20 -33.61
CA VAL A 549 16.64 -12.50 -32.95
C VAL A 549 16.09 -11.25 -32.24
N PRO A 550 16.15 -11.16 -30.90
CA PRO A 550 15.69 -10.00 -30.17
C PRO A 550 16.39 -8.71 -30.62
N LYS A 551 15.61 -7.69 -30.98
CA LYS A 551 16.16 -6.38 -31.30
C LYS A 551 16.33 -5.59 -30.00
N LYS A 552 17.57 -5.20 -29.66
CA LYS A 552 17.87 -4.36 -28.48
C LYS A 552 17.30 -2.92 -28.55
N ARG A 553 16.51 -2.59 -29.59
CA ARG A 553 16.10 -1.23 -29.94
C ARG A 553 14.70 -0.83 -29.47
N ASP A 554 13.86 -1.78 -29.07
CA ASP A 554 12.42 -1.54 -28.92
C ASP A 554 12.02 -0.74 -27.67
N TRP A 555 13.00 -0.29 -26.88
CA TRP A 555 12.75 0.44 -25.62
C TRP A 555 13.33 1.86 -25.60
N LEU A 556 13.95 2.36 -26.67
CA LEU A 556 14.52 3.72 -26.69
C LEU A 556 13.46 4.74 -27.18
N SER A 557 13.20 5.80 -26.41
CA SER A 557 12.30 6.87 -26.87
C SER A 557 12.92 7.62 -28.06
N ALA A 558 12.12 8.30 -28.87
CA ALA A 558 12.59 9.02 -30.06
C ALA A 558 13.71 10.03 -29.75
N TYR A 559 13.71 10.60 -28.53
CA TYR A 559 14.71 11.57 -28.06
C TYR A 559 16.11 10.97 -27.83
N TRP A 560 16.23 9.65 -27.72
CA TRP A 560 17.52 8.95 -27.57
C TRP A 560 18.13 8.54 -28.92
N SER A 561 17.50 8.92 -30.04
CA SER A 561 18.05 8.65 -31.37
C SER A 561 19.42 9.32 -31.54
N GLY A 562 20.42 8.54 -31.93
CA GLY A 562 21.80 9.01 -32.14
C GLY A 562 22.72 8.88 -30.91
N PHE A 563 22.21 8.53 -29.73
CA PHE A 563 23.03 8.20 -28.57
C PHE A 563 23.69 6.82 -28.70
N LYS A 564 24.90 6.69 -28.17
CA LYS A 564 25.69 5.46 -28.23
C LYS A 564 25.20 4.43 -27.21
N SER A 565 25.11 3.18 -27.66
CA SER A 565 24.87 2.06 -26.75
C SER A 565 26.09 1.79 -25.87
N PRO A 566 25.94 1.05 -24.76
CA PRO A 566 27.06 0.61 -23.93
C PRO A 566 28.13 -0.18 -24.71
N GLU A 567 27.82 -0.76 -25.87
CA GLU A 567 28.80 -1.47 -26.69
C GLU A 567 29.67 -0.54 -27.54
N GLN A 568 29.18 0.66 -27.87
CA GLN A 568 29.84 1.62 -28.77
C GLN A 568 30.74 2.58 -27.99
N ILE A 569 32.01 2.72 -28.36
CA ILE A 569 32.94 3.62 -27.65
C ILE A 569 32.49 5.07 -27.76
N SER A 570 32.21 5.71 -26.62
CA SER A 570 32.04 7.16 -26.51
C SER A 570 33.28 7.81 -25.91
N ARG A 571 33.79 8.88 -26.56
CA ARG A 571 34.84 9.72 -25.98
C ARG A 571 34.22 10.82 -25.13
N ILE A 572 34.89 11.18 -24.04
CA ILE A 572 34.51 12.35 -23.23
C ILE A 572 34.99 13.59 -24.00
N ARG A 573 34.07 14.49 -24.36
CA ARG A 573 34.41 15.75 -25.03
C ARG A 573 35.05 16.73 -24.03
N ASN A 574 35.74 17.74 -24.56
CA ASN A 574 36.26 18.84 -23.76
C ASN A 574 35.11 19.51 -22.98
N THR A 575 35.31 19.80 -21.68
CA THR A 575 34.29 20.48 -20.86
C THR A 575 34.65 21.92 -20.55
N GLY A 576 35.86 22.37 -20.94
CA GLY A 576 36.22 23.78 -20.95
C GLY A 576 35.31 24.62 -21.83
N VAL A 577 35.21 25.91 -21.52
CA VAL A 577 34.32 26.87 -22.20
C VAL A 577 35.12 28.08 -22.64
N ASN A 578 34.76 28.67 -23.78
CA ASN A 578 35.40 29.90 -24.23
C ASN A 578 35.37 31.00 -23.14
N PRO A 579 36.49 31.69 -22.86
CA PRO A 579 36.55 32.72 -21.82
C PRO A 579 35.49 33.84 -21.95
N SER A 580 35.13 34.21 -23.19
CA SER A 580 34.11 35.23 -23.43
C SER A 580 32.72 34.80 -22.96
N VAL A 581 32.38 33.52 -23.16
CA VAL A 581 31.12 32.93 -22.69
C VAL A 581 31.12 32.84 -21.18
N LEU A 582 32.21 32.39 -20.55
CA LEU A 582 32.33 32.35 -19.09
C LEU A 582 32.12 33.72 -18.45
N LYS A 583 32.70 34.78 -19.02
CA LYS A 583 32.50 36.16 -18.54
C LYS A 583 31.07 36.67 -18.78
N SER A 584 30.49 36.39 -19.95
CA SER A 584 29.12 36.78 -20.28
C SER A 584 28.11 36.12 -19.34
N VAL A 585 28.19 34.79 -19.18
CA VAL A 585 27.36 34.02 -18.26
C VAL A 585 27.59 34.48 -16.84
N GLY A 586 28.86 34.62 -16.41
CA GLY A 586 29.24 35.07 -15.08
C GLY A 586 28.64 36.44 -14.71
N LYS A 587 28.60 37.37 -15.68
CA LYS A 587 27.94 38.67 -15.49
C LYS A 587 26.42 38.51 -15.32
N ALA A 588 25.77 37.72 -16.17
CA ALA A 588 24.32 37.51 -16.11
C ALA A 588 23.89 36.88 -14.77
N ILE A 589 24.55 35.81 -14.34
CA ILE A 589 24.21 35.08 -13.11
C ILE A 589 24.51 35.86 -11.81
N THR A 590 25.23 36.98 -11.91
CA THR A 590 25.58 37.84 -10.76
C THR A 590 24.88 39.20 -10.78
N SER A 591 24.01 39.47 -11.76
CA SER A 591 23.31 40.74 -11.91
C SER A 591 21.84 40.65 -11.48
N PHE A 592 21.31 41.77 -10.97
CA PHE A 592 19.89 41.96 -10.68
C PHE A 592 19.30 43.08 -11.53
N PRO A 593 17.98 43.08 -11.80
CA PRO A 593 17.29 44.23 -12.39
C PRO A 593 17.43 45.47 -11.50
N GLU A 594 17.44 46.67 -12.09
CA GLU A 594 17.69 47.92 -11.37
C GLU A 594 16.68 48.18 -10.23
N ASP A 595 15.41 47.80 -10.44
CA ASP A 595 14.32 47.98 -9.47
C ASP A 595 14.21 46.85 -8.44
N PHE A 596 15.03 45.80 -8.55
CA PHE A 596 14.95 44.64 -7.66
C PHE A 596 15.71 44.89 -6.35
N LYS A 597 15.05 44.66 -5.22
CA LYS A 597 15.55 44.93 -3.87
C LYS A 597 15.81 43.64 -3.09
N PRO A 598 16.97 42.97 -3.30
CA PRO A 598 17.32 41.77 -2.55
C PRO A 598 17.67 42.11 -1.10
N HIS A 599 17.61 41.11 -0.22
CA HIS A 599 18.12 41.22 1.15
C HIS A 599 19.59 41.68 1.15
N LYS A 600 19.96 42.59 2.06
CA LYS A 600 21.30 43.22 2.12
C LYS A 600 22.45 42.20 2.12
N GLY A 601 22.27 41.09 2.84
CA GLY A 601 23.25 40.00 2.88
C GLY A 601 23.42 39.29 1.53
N VAL A 602 22.31 39.06 0.81
CA VAL A 602 22.32 38.43 -0.52
C VAL A 602 22.94 39.38 -1.55
N LYS A 603 22.61 40.68 -1.50
CA LYS A 603 23.23 41.70 -2.34
C LYS A 603 24.75 41.66 -2.26
N ARG A 604 25.29 41.63 -1.03
CA ARG A 604 26.73 41.55 -0.78
C ARG A 604 27.36 40.26 -1.33
N ILE A 605 26.65 39.13 -1.22
CA ILE A 605 27.12 37.86 -1.82
C ILE A 605 27.22 37.99 -3.35
N PHE A 606 26.21 38.54 -4.01
CA PHE A 606 26.21 38.72 -5.46
C PHE A 606 27.28 39.72 -5.94
N GLU A 607 27.51 40.81 -5.21
CA GLU A 607 28.61 41.74 -5.46
C GLU A 607 29.98 41.04 -5.38
N GLN A 608 30.18 40.18 -4.37
CA GLN A 608 31.41 39.38 -4.25
C GLN A 608 31.58 38.39 -5.41
N ARG A 609 30.50 37.73 -5.83
CA ARG A 609 30.53 36.82 -6.98
C ARG A 609 30.83 37.57 -8.28
N SER A 610 30.27 38.76 -8.47
CA SER A 610 30.56 39.62 -9.62
C SER A 610 32.05 39.97 -9.67
N GLN A 611 32.66 40.35 -8.54
CA GLN A 611 34.10 40.61 -8.44
C GLN A 611 34.96 39.37 -8.75
N MET A 612 34.54 38.18 -8.31
CA MET A 612 35.22 36.92 -8.64
C MET A 612 35.27 36.68 -10.15
N ILE A 613 34.18 36.96 -10.86
CA ILE A 613 34.09 36.83 -12.32
C ILE A 613 34.93 37.90 -13.03
N GLU A 614 34.88 39.15 -12.58
CA GLU A 614 35.62 40.27 -13.17
C GLU A 614 37.13 40.08 -13.04
N ASN A 615 37.59 39.73 -11.83
CA ASN A 615 39.01 39.51 -11.56
C ASN A 615 39.51 38.16 -12.10
N GLY A 616 38.61 37.17 -12.25
CA GLY A 616 38.95 35.82 -12.69
C GLY A 616 39.64 34.96 -11.64
N GLU A 617 39.63 35.39 -10.38
CA GLU A 617 40.34 34.74 -9.27
C GLU A 617 39.37 34.42 -8.13
N GLY A 618 39.67 33.34 -7.40
CA GLY A 618 38.96 33.03 -6.17
C GLY A 618 37.51 32.56 -6.36
N ILE A 619 37.19 31.95 -7.51
CA ILE A 619 35.88 31.37 -7.82
C ILE A 619 35.55 30.30 -6.79
N ASP A 620 34.43 30.48 -6.09
CA ASP A 620 33.94 29.54 -5.08
C ASP A 620 33.03 28.45 -5.68
N TRP A 621 32.57 27.54 -4.83
CA TRP A 621 31.76 26.39 -5.23
C TRP A 621 30.43 26.78 -5.89
N ALA A 622 29.76 27.81 -5.38
CA ALA A 622 28.45 28.22 -5.86
C ALA A 622 28.54 28.95 -7.21
N VAL A 623 29.58 29.76 -7.40
CA VAL A 623 29.85 30.39 -8.71
C VAL A 623 30.21 29.33 -9.74
N ALA A 624 31.04 28.35 -9.40
CA ALA A 624 31.36 27.24 -10.31
C ALA A 624 30.13 26.42 -10.70
N GLU A 625 29.23 26.14 -9.75
CA GLU A 625 27.95 25.48 -10.01
C GLU A 625 27.08 26.29 -10.98
N ALA A 626 26.87 27.58 -10.70
CA ALA A 626 26.06 28.46 -11.53
C ALA A 626 26.67 28.68 -12.93
N LEU A 627 28.01 28.71 -13.05
CA LEU A 627 28.69 28.71 -14.36
C LEU A 627 28.44 27.40 -15.11
N ALA A 628 28.43 26.24 -14.43
CA ALA A 628 28.16 24.96 -15.08
C ALA A 628 26.75 24.92 -15.64
N PHE A 629 25.76 25.36 -14.86
CA PHE A 629 24.36 25.46 -15.32
C PHE A 629 24.24 26.46 -16.46
N GLY A 630 24.74 27.68 -16.28
CA GLY A 630 24.60 28.73 -17.27
C GLY A 630 25.26 28.44 -18.61
N THR A 631 26.43 27.81 -18.60
CA THR A 631 27.11 27.43 -19.85
C THR A 631 26.41 26.28 -20.57
N LEU A 632 25.79 25.34 -19.84
CA LEU A 632 24.97 24.29 -20.46
C LEU A 632 23.67 24.85 -21.06
N LEU A 633 23.06 25.85 -20.42
CA LEU A 633 21.90 26.56 -20.95
C LEU A 633 22.26 27.28 -22.25
N VAL A 634 23.41 27.96 -22.32
CA VAL A 634 23.92 28.61 -23.55
C VAL A 634 24.15 27.60 -24.68
N GLU A 635 24.48 26.36 -24.35
CA GLU A 635 24.61 25.26 -25.32
C GLU A 635 23.28 24.63 -25.73
N GLY A 636 22.14 25.10 -25.18
CA GLY A 636 20.79 24.62 -25.48
C GLY A 636 20.37 23.38 -24.68
N ASN A 637 21.03 23.09 -23.55
CA ASN A 637 20.67 21.98 -22.68
C ASN A 637 19.77 22.44 -21.53
N HIS A 638 18.75 21.65 -21.22
CA HIS A 638 17.90 21.89 -20.06
C HIS A 638 18.63 21.52 -18.76
N VAL A 639 18.43 22.29 -17.70
CA VAL A 639 19.01 22.01 -16.39
C VAL A 639 17.90 22.02 -15.34
N ARG A 640 17.79 20.91 -14.60
CA ARG A 640 16.82 20.75 -13.52
C ARG A 640 17.52 20.42 -12.21
N LEU A 641 17.18 21.17 -11.15
CA LEU A 641 17.61 20.91 -9.79
C LEU A 641 16.40 20.80 -8.86
N SER A 642 16.28 19.67 -8.17
CA SER A 642 15.17 19.36 -7.28
C SER A 642 15.68 18.85 -5.93
N GLY A 643 15.00 19.21 -4.86
CA GLY A 643 15.35 18.79 -3.51
C GLY A 643 14.85 19.79 -2.47
N GLN A 644 15.05 19.48 -1.19
CA GLN A 644 14.60 20.34 -0.10
C GLN A 644 15.48 21.60 -0.04
N ASP A 645 14.85 22.77 -0.05
CA ASP A 645 15.50 24.09 0.04
C ASP A 645 16.58 24.39 -1.03
N VAL A 646 16.59 23.68 -2.16
CA VAL A 646 17.63 23.80 -3.19
C VAL A 646 17.71 25.18 -3.84
N GLU A 647 16.61 25.94 -3.89
CA GLU A 647 16.59 27.29 -4.45
C GLU A 647 17.57 28.23 -3.73
N ARG A 648 17.59 28.18 -2.40
CA ARG A 648 18.56 28.89 -1.55
C ARG A 648 19.84 28.07 -1.37
N GLY A 649 19.68 26.75 -1.35
CA GLY A 649 20.62 25.76 -0.84
C GLY A 649 20.52 25.66 0.69
N THR A 650 20.59 24.43 1.22
CA THR A 650 20.58 24.13 2.67
C THR A 650 21.54 25.03 3.43
N PHE A 651 22.77 25.14 2.94
CA PHE A 651 23.85 25.92 3.55
C PHE A 651 23.82 27.41 3.18
N SER A 652 22.74 27.92 2.58
CA SER A 652 22.63 29.30 2.06
C SER A 652 23.82 29.71 1.18
N HIS A 653 24.20 28.81 0.27
CA HIS A 653 25.36 28.99 -0.58
C HIS A 653 24.98 29.24 -2.04
N ARG A 654 23.79 28.80 -2.50
CA ARG A 654 23.41 28.79 -3.92
C ARG A 654 22.72 30.08 -4.33
N HIS A 655 21.59 30.39 -3.70
CA HIS A 655 20.75 31.54 -4.06
C HIS A 655 20.41 31.59 -5.56
N ALA A 656 19.95 30.45 -6.12
CA ALA A 656 19.47 30.37 -7.49
C ALA A 656 18.18 31.19 -7.67
N VAL A 657 17.32 31.22 -6.65
CA VAL A 657 16.15 32.10 -6.58
C VAL A 657 16.36 33.11 -5.45
N VAL A 658 16.09 34.37 -5.75
CA VAL A 658 16.17 35.48 -4.79
C VAL A 658 14.80 36.15 -4.71
N HIS A 659 14.45 36.64 -3.51
CA HIS A 659 13.18 37.31 -3.26
C HIS A 659 13.40 38.80 -3.01
N ASP A 660 12.59 39.62 -3.67
CA ASP A 660 12.48 41.05 -3.39
C ASP A 660 11.89 41.25 -1.98
N GLN A 661 12.55 42.08 -1.18
CA GLN A 661 12.16 42.30 0.23
C GLN A 661 10.94 43.21 0.40
N GLU A 662 10.57 43.99 -0.62
CA GLU A 662 9.42 44.89 -0.58
C GLU A 662 8.20 44.27 -1.27
N THR A 663 8.39 43.63 -2.43
CA THR A 663 7.28 43.10 -3.25
C THR A 663 7.04 41.61 -3.08
N GLY A 664 8.02 40.86 -2.56
CA GLY A 664 7.99 39.39 -2.50
C GLY A 664 8.22 38.70 -3.86
N GLN A 665 8.44 39.46 -4.94
CA GLN A 665 8.69 38.93 -6.28
C GLN A 665 9.94 38.03 -6.28
N ARG A 666 9.85 36.89 -6.97
CA ARG A 666 10.96 35.97 -7.17
C ARG A 666 11.75 36.37 -8.41
N TYR A 667 13.06 36.28 -8.34
CA TYR A 667 13.96 36.47 -9.47
C TYR A 667 15.00 35.34 -9.51
N CYS A 668 15.15 34.72 -10.67
CA CYS A 668 16.19 33.73 -10.95
C CYS A 668 17.14 34.27 -12.03
N PRO A 669 18.42 34.55 -11.69
CA PRO A 669 19.40 35.03 -12.68
C PRO A 669 19.67 34.03 -13.82
N LEU A 670 19.48 32.73 -13.58
CA LEU A 670 19.72 31.68 -14.58
C LEU A 670 18.65 31.64 -15.68
N ASP A 671 17.49 32.26 -15.48
CA ASP A 671 16.43 32.39 -16.50
C ASP A 671 16.74 33.52 -17.50
N HIS A 672 17.75 34.35 -17.22
CA HIS A 672 18.04 35.60 -17.93
C HIS A 672 19.47 35.65 -18.52
N ILE A 673 19.99 34.50 -18.96
CA ILE A 673 21.37 34.41 -19.48
C ILE A 673 21.43 34.82 -20.95
N MET A 674 20.42 34.45 -21.74
CA MET A 674 20.32 34.75 -23.17
C MET A 674 19.09 35.61 -23.46
N MET A 675 19.16 36.39 -24.54
CA MET A 675 18.01 37.15 -25.01
C MET A 675 16.94 36.19 -25.56
N ASN A 676 15.68 36.38 -25.15
CA ASN A 676 14.55 35.48 -25.47
C ASN A 676 14.79 34.02 -25.03
N GLN A 677 15.50 33.82 -23.92
CA GLN A 677 15.62 32.50 -23.30
C GLN A 677 14.24 31.98 -22.89
N ASP A 678 13.97 30.71 -23.17
CA ASP A 678 12.81 30.01 -22.63
C ASP A 678 12.99 29.82 -21.12
N GLU A 679 12.06 30.36 -20.33
CA GLU A 679 12.07 30.27 -18.87
C GLU A 679 12.07 28.81 -18.39
N GLU A 680 11.56 27.87 -19.20
CA GLU A 680 11.55 26.45 -18.85
C GLU A 680 12.93 25.78 -18.99
N MET A 681 13.93 26.40 -19.65
CA MET A 681 15.26 25.80 -19.83
C MET A 681 16.00 25.54 -18.51
N PHE A 682 15.78 26.38 -17.49
CA PHE A 682 16.32 26.17 -16.15
C PHE A 682 15.17 26.00 -15.16
N THR A 683 15.12 24.86 -14.49
CA THR A 683 14.12 24.63 -13.44
C THR A 683 14.81 24.31 -12.12
N VAL A 684 14.60 25.13 -11.11
CA VAL A 684 14.97 24.84 -9.72
C VAL A 684 13.71 24.74 -8.87
N SER A 685 13.55 23.64 -8.14
CA SER A 685 12.32 23.32 -7.42
C SER A 685 12.59 22.88 -5.99
N ASN A 686 12.16 23.69 -5.02
CA ASN A 686 12.05 23.23 -3.64
C ASN A 686 11.02 22.10 -3.57
N SER A 687 11.48 20.89 -3.23
CA SER A 687 10.62 19.72 -3.14
C SER A 687 9.85 19.68 -1.83
N SER A 688 8.81 18.84 -1.77
CA SER A 688 8.23 18.39 -0.49
C SER A 688 9.29 17.68 0.36
N LEU A 689 9.02 17.53 1.67
CA LEU A 689 9.86 16.76 2.59
C LEU A 689 9.73 15.24 2.35
N SER A 690 10.17 14.78 1.18
CA SER A 690 10.15 13.38 0.75
C SER A 690 11.36 13.08 -0.12
N GLU A 691 12.18 12.11 0.27
CA GLU A 691 13.31 11.64 -0.54
C GLU A 691 12.84 10.58 -1.54
N PHE A 692 12.06 9.60 -1.08
CA PHE A 692 11.62 8.46 -1.89
C PHE A 692 10.82 8.88 -3.13
N GLY A 693 9.77 9.69 -2.94
CA GLY A 693 8.88 10.11 -4.03
C GLY A 693 9.57 11.07 -4.98
N VAL A 694 10.35 12.02 -4.45
CA VAL A 694 11.03 13.04 -5.26
C VAL A 694 12.17 12.42 -6.06
N LEU A 695 13.02 11.59 -5.46
CA LEU A 695 14.09 10.92 -6.20
C LEU A 695 13.52 9.97 -7.27
N GLY A 696 12.41 9.27 -6.98
CA GLY A 696 11.69 8.46 -7.96
C GLY A 696 11.16 9.30 -9.14
N PHE A 697 10.65 10.50 -8.86
CA PHE A 697 10.22 11.45 -9.90
C PHE A 697 11.39 11.93 -10.76
N GLU A 698 12.48 12.38 -10.15
CA GLU A 698 13.66 12.84 -10.89
C GLU A 698 14.34 11.72 -11.69
N MET A 699 14.27 10.47 -11.20
CA MET A 699 14.68 9.28 -11.94
C MET A 699 13.88 9.15 -13.24
N GLY A 700 12.55 9.23 -13.17
CA GLY A 700 11.68 9.20 -14.35
C GLY A 700 11.99 10.36 -15.31
N TYR A 701 12.13 11.58 -14.79
CA TYR A 701 12.44 12.77 -15.59
C TYR A 701 13.76 12.62 -16.35
N SER A 702 14.79 12.06 -15.69
CA SER A 702 16.12 11.86 -16.28
C SER A 702 16.19 10.82 -17.41
N MET A 703 15.17 9.96 -17.54
CA MET A 703 15.10 8.97 -18.60
C MET A 703 14.52 9.53 -19.90
N GLU A 704 13.84 10.67 -19.86
CA GLU A 704 13.07 11.15 -21.01
C GLU A 704 13.97 11.82 -22.06
N ASN A 705 14.75 12.82 -21.64
CA ASN A 705 15.60 13.60 -22.54
C ASN A 705 17.09 13.45 -22.16
N PRO A 706 17.93 12.88 -23.03
CA PRO A 706 19.35 12.76 -22.74
C PRO A 706 20.07 14.11 -22.76
N ASN A 707 19.56 15.15 -23.39
CA ASN A 707 20.19 16.48 -23.43
C ASN A 707 19.81 17.37 -22.23
N SER A 708 19.39 16.76 -21.12
CA SER A 708 19.01 17.46 -19.89
C SER A 708 19.92 17.05 -18.72
N LEU A 709 20.44 18.03 -17.98
CA LEU A 709 21.13 17.81 -16.72
C LEU A 709 20.10 17.78 -15.59
N ILE A 710 19.75 16.58 -15.14
CA ILE A 710 18.80 16.40 -14.02
C ILE A 710 19.57 16.13 -12.74
N ILE A 711 19.25 16.88 -11.70
CA ILE A 711 19.96 16.87 -10.42
C ILE A 711 18.95 16.74 -9.28
N TRP A 712 19.19 15.78 -8.40
CA TRP A 712 18.54 15.69 -7.10
C TRP A 712 19.55 15.97 -5.98
N GLU A 713 19.21 16.85 -5.05
CA GLU A 713 20.04 17.19 -3.89
C GLU A 713 19.34 16.78 -2.60
N ALA A 714 20.01 15.94 -1.80
CA ALA A 714 19.60 15.67 -0.43
C ALA A 714 19.94 16.87 0.47
N GLN A 715 19.10 17.18 1.47
CA GLN A 715 19.39 18.27 2.40
C GLN A 715 20.71 18.04 3.15
N PHE A 716 20.90 16.81 3.63
CA PHE A 716 22.17 16.20 4.04
C PHE A 716 22.26 14.82 3.40
N GLY A 717 23.46 14.37 3.06
CA GLY A 717 23.66 13.09 2.38
C GLY A 717 23.13 11.90 3.18
N ASP A 718 23.10 12.02 4.51
CA ASP A 718 22.62 11.00 5.45
C ASP A 718 21.17 10.56 5.16
N PHE A 719 20.32 11.47 4.67
CA PHE A 719 18.89 11.23 4.40
C PHE A 719 18.59 10.47 3.10
N ALA A 720 19.60 10.25 2.26
CA ALA A 720 19.44 9.48 1.02
C ALA A 720 18.94 8.04 1.27
N ASN A 721 19.16 7.50 2.47
CA ASN A 721 18.64 6.19 2.86
C ASN A 721 17.10 6.10 2.81
N GLY A 722 16.36 7.21 2.92
CA GLY A 722 14.90 7.24 2.76
C GLY A 722 14.45 6.82 1.35
N ALA A 723 15.33 6.96 0.35
CA ALA A 723 15.08 6.59 -1.04
C ALA A 723 15.86 5.34 -1.48
N GLN A 724 16.30 4.48 -0.54
CA GLN A 724 17.18 3.33 -0.84
C GLN A 724 16.66 2.43 -1.97
N VAL A 725 15.35 2.17 -2.03
CA VAL A 725 14.76 1.33 -3.09
C VAL A 725 14.97 1.95 -4.47
N ILE A 726 14.93 3.29 -4.60
CA ILE A 726 15.19 3.96 -5.87
C ILE A 726 16.65 3.78 -6.27
N PHE A 727 17.58 3.90 -5.32
CA PHE A 727 19.00 3.63 -5.56
C PHE A 727 19.25 2.17 -5.99
N ASP A 728 18.68 1.21 -5.26
CA ASP A 728 18.91 -0.22 -5.48
C ASP A 728 18.26 -0.72 -6.76
N GLN A 729 16.99 -0.38 -6.96
CA GLN A 729 16.19 -1.00 -8.01
C GLN A 729 16.12 -0.22 -9.30
N PHE A 730 16.46 1.07 -9.30
CA PHE A 730 16.38 1.88 -10.50
C PHE A 730 17.73 2.48 -10.86
N LEU A 731 18.36 3.24 -9.95
CA LEU A 731 19.55 4.01 -10.30
C LEU A 731 20.79 3.12 -10.54
N SER A 732 21.03 2.15 -9.66
CA SER A 732 22.22 1.28 -9.75
C SER A 732 22.09 0.14 -10.77
N SER A 733 20.87 -0.29 -11.09
CA SER A 733 20.63 -1.53 -11.84
C SER A 733 19.67 -1.37 -13.03
N GLY A 734 19.08 -0.20 -13.24
CA GLY A 734 18.08 0.03 -14.29
C GLY A 734 18.61 -0.16 -15.71
N GLU A 735 19.85 0.26 -15.98
CA GLU A 735 20.48 0.02 -17.28
C GLU A 735 20.76 -1.47 -17.51
N ALA A 736 21.24 -2.18 -16.49
CA ALA A 736 21.52 -3.61 -16.59
C ALA A 736 20.25 -4.45 -16.77
N LYS A 737 19.15 -4.08 -16.09
CA LYS A 737 17.87 -4.82 -16.12
C LYS A 737 17.01 -4.47 -17.34
N TRP A 738 17.01 -3.20 -17.75
CA TRP A 738 16.03 -2.67 -18.71
C TRP A 738 16.65 -1.91 -19.88
N LEU A 739 17.98 -1.88 -19.98
CA LEU A 739 18.73 -1.10 -20.99
C LEU A 739 18.37 0.40 -20.98
N ARG A 740 17.91 0.91 -19.82
CA ARG A 740 17.55 2.31 -19.61
C ARG A 740 18.72 3.10 -19.05
N GLN A 741 19.33 3.93 -19.89
CA GLN A 741 20.32 4.91 -19.45
C GLN A 741 19.63 6.08 -18.72
N THR A 742 20.35 6.68 -17.78
CA THR A 742 19.93 7.89 -17.06
C THR A 742 21.15 8.75 -16.77
N GLY A 743 20.99 10.06 -16.89
CA GLY A 743 22.02 11.06 -16.58
C GLY A 743 21.91 11.65 -15.18
N LEU A 744 21.03 11.11 -14.32
CA LEU A 744 20.69 11.69 -13.03
C LEU A 744 21.92 11.92 -12.15
N VAL A 745 22.07 13.14 -11.68
CA VAL A 745 23.09 13.55 -10.71
C VAL A 745 22.46 13.57 -9.32
N VAL A 746 23.15 12.97 -8.36
CA VAL A 746 22.73 12.88 -6.96
C VAL A 746 23.76 13.62 -6.12
N LEU A 747 23.35 14.71 -5.49
CA LEU A 747 24.22 15.51 -4.60
C LEU A 747 23.94 15.10 -3.15
N LEU A 748 24.99 14.61 -2.46
CA LEU A 748 24.91 14.12 -1.09
C LEU A 748 25.87 14.92 -0.19
N PRO A 749 25.37 15.98 0.50
CA PRO A 749 26.21 16.78 1.37
C PRO A 749 26.86 15.92 2.46
N HIS A 750 28.19 15.93 2.49
CA HIS A 750 29.01 15.02 3.30
C HIS A 750 30.17 15.79 3.93
N GLY A 751 30.58 15.35 5.12
CA GLY A 751 31.75 15.86 5.80
C GLY A 751 31.67 15.64 7.31
N TYR A 752 32.74 15.12 7.90
CA TYR A 752 32.83 14.94 9.34
C TYR A 752 33.22 16.27 9.99
N ASP A 753 32.21 17.08 10.34
CA ASP A 753 32.38 18.44 10.90
C ASP A 753 31.92 18.55 12.38
N GLY A 754 31.72 17.41 13.05
CA GLY A 754 31.31 17.36 14.46
C GLY A 754 29.83 17.65 14.73
N GLN A 755 28.96 17.50 13.72
CA GLN A 755 27.51 17.74 13.81
C GLN A 755 26.68 16.50 14.21
N GLY A 756 27.35 15.41 14.62
CA GLY A 756 26.69 14.17 15.01
C GLY A 756 26.44 13.21 13.84
N PRO A 757 25.79 12.05 14.12
CA PRO A 757 25.68 10.96 13.16
C PRO A 757 24.85 11.30 11.92
N GLU A 758 23.76 12.04 12.05
CA GLU A 758 22.77 12.27 10.98
C GLU A 758 23.10 13.47 10.08
N HIS A 759 24.28 14.07 10.25
CA HIS A 759 24.71 15.24 9.49
C HIS A 759 26.17 15.13 9.03
N SER A 760 26.72 13.91 8.94
CA SER A 760 28.15 13.69 8.68
C SER A 760 28.41 12.90 7.40
N SER A 761 27.58 11.90 7.10
CA SER A 761 27.93 10.89 6.10
C SER A 761 26.80 10.62 5.11
N GLY A 762 27.04 10.99 3.85
CA GLY A 762 26.32 10.44 2.70
C GLY A 762 26.54 8.94 2.44
N ARG A 763 27.09 8.17 3.38
CA ARG A 763 27.31 6.71 3.29
C ARG A 763 27.93 6.26 1.97
N LEU A 764 29.00 6.96 1.58
CA LEU A 764 29.76 6.72 0.36
C LEU A 764 30.09 5.22 0.16
N GLU A 765 30.38 4.49 1.24
CA GLU A 765 30.65 3.04 1.22
C GLU A 765 29.55 2.21 0.56
N ARG A 766 28.27 2.62 0.70
CA ARG A 766 27.12 1.89 0.17
C ARG A 766 27.02 2.05 -1.33
N PHE A 767 27.21 3.27 -1.84
CA PHE A 767 27.25 3.52 -3.28
C PHE A 767 28.44 2.82 -3.94
N LEU A 768 29.59 2.79 -3.26
CA LEU A 768 30.75 2.04 -3.73
C LEU A 768 30.51 0.52 -3.72
N GLN A 769 29.86 -0.02 -2.69
CA GLN A 769 29.50 -1.44 -2.62
C GLN A 769 28.56 -1.87 -3.77
N MET A 770 27.62 -1.00 -4.14
CA MET A 770 26.68 -1.24 -5.24
C MET A 770 27.27 -0.96 -6.64
N SER A 771 28.56 -0.61 -6.73
CA SER A 771 29.23 -0.40 -8.01
C SER A 771 29.77 -1.72 -8.58
N ASP A 772 29.65 -1.92 -9.88
CA ASP A 772 30.04 -3.16 -10.59
C ASP A 772 31.48 -3.17 -11.16
N ASP A 773 32.31 -2.18 -10.80
CA ASP A 773 33.73 -2.14 -11.13
C ASP A 773 34.46 -3.37 -10.55
N ASN A 774 35.18 -4.16 -11.35
CA ASN A 774 35.81 -5.40 -10.84
C ASN A 774 37.14 -5.09 -10.13
N PRO A 775 37.31 -5.43 -8.83
CA PRO A 775 38.50 -5.03 -8.09
C PRO A 775 39.79 -5.77 -8.42
N TYR A 776 39.69 -6.94 -9.08
CA TYR A 776 40.82 -7.84 -9.35
C TYR A 776 41.25 -7.88 -10.81
N VAL A 777 40.60 -7.08 -11.66
CA VAL A 777 40.88 -7.02 -13.10
C VAL A 777 41.41 -5.64 -13.45
N MET A 778 42.56 -5.60 -14.12
CA MET A 778 43.07 -4.35 -14.65
C MET A 778 42.26 -3.97 -15.91
N PRO A 779 41.62 -2.79 -15.95
CA PRO A 779 40.89 -2.39 -17.13
C PRO A 779 41.83 -2.08 -18.30
N GLU A 780 41.27 -1.93 -19.49
CA GLU A 780 42.02 -1.42 -20.64
C GLU A 780 42.59 -0.02 -20.33
N MET A 781 43.92 0.09 -20.43
CA MET A 781 44.68 1.24 -19.97
C MET A 781 44.88 2.27 -21.08
N ASP A 782 44.79 1.84 -22.34
CA ASP A 782 44.87 2.74 -23.48
C ASP A 782 43.66 3.72 -23.50
N PRO A 783 43.90 5.04 -23.55
CA PRO A 783 42.83 6.03 -23.54
C PRO A 783 41.85 5.92 -24.71
N THR A 784 42.24 5.31 -25.84
CA THR A 784 41.41 5.25 -27.05
C THR A 784 40.41 4.10 -27.04
N SER A 785 40.70 3.04 -26.28
CA SER A 785 39.87 1.83 -26.14
C SER A 785 39.22 1.66 -24.77
N ARG A 786 39.54 2.51 -23.78
CA ARG A 786 38.98 2.43 -22.42
C ARG A 786 37.47 2.67 -22.38
N LYS A 787 36.71 1.68 -21.91
CA LYS A 787 35.25 1.74 -21.71
C LYS A 787 34.79 1.75 -20.27
N GLN A 788 35.69 1.67 -19.29
CA GLN A 788 35.35 1.50 -17.87
C GLN A 788 34.24 2.43 -17.35
N ILE A 789 34.26 3.72 -17.71
CA ILE A 789 33.24 4.71 -17.28
C ILE A 789 31.87 4.46 -17.93
N GLN A 790 31.85 3.88 -19.12
CA GLN A 790 30.63 3.54 -19.85
C GLN A 790 30.09 2.15 -19.45
N GLU A 791 30.96 1.25 -19.01
CA GLU A 791 30.56 -0.09 -18.57
C GLU A 791 30.05 -0.08 -17.15
N CYS A 792 30.72 0.64 -16.23
CA CYS A 792 30.26 0.70 -14.84
C CYS A 792 28.85 1.27 -14.74
N ASN A 793 28.05 0.70 -13.84
CA ASN A 793 26.65 1.06 -13.65
C ASN A 793 26.44 2.54 -13.32
N TRP A 794 27.35 3.15 -12.56
CA TRP A 794 27.34 4.57 -12.26
C TRP A 794 28.73 5.12 -11.92
N GLN A 795 28.78 6.41 -11.64
CA GLN A 795 29.99 7.11 -11.21
C GLN A 795 29.85 7.60 -9.78
N VAL A 796 30.90 7.47 -8.99
CA VAL A 796 30.96 7.99 -7.62
C VAL A 796 32.16 8.91 -7.50
N VAL A 797 31.91 10.18 -7.17
CA VAL A 797 32.93 11.23 -7.05
C VAL A 797 32.83 11.94 -5.70
N ASN A 798 33.98 12.36 -5.17
CA ASN A 798 34.09 13.20 -3.99
C ASN A 798 35.08 14.32 -4.32
N VAL A 799 34.53 15.37 -4.92
CA VAL A 799 35.30 16.45 -5.53
C VAL A 799 35.81 17.45 -4.49
N THR A 800 36.97 18.04 -4.75
CA THR A 800 37.62 18.96 -3.79
C THR A 800 37.88 20.35 -4.32
N THR A 801 37.57 20.66 -5.58
CA THR A 801 37.76 22.02 -6.14
C THR A 801 36.53 22.48 -6.92
N PRO A 802 36.20 23.79 -6.90
CA PRO A 802 35.11 24.33 -7.70
C PRO A 802 35.24 24.03 -9.20
N ALA A 803 36.43 24.16 -9.79
CA ALA A 803 36.65 23.81 -11.20
C ALA A 803 36.34 22.34 -11.50
N ASN A 804 36.76 21.41 -10.64
CA ASN A 804 36.48 20.00 -10.86
C ASN A 804 34.98 19.68 -10.75
N TYR A 805 34.25 20.38 -9.88
CA TYR A 805 32.80 20.28 -9.78
C TYR A 805 32.10 20.82 -11.05
N PHE A 806 32.52 21.97 -11.57
CA PHE A 806 32.02 22.48 -12.86
C PHE A 806 32.19 21.45 -13.99
N HIS A 807 33.40 20.89 -14.11
CA HIS A 807 33.69 19.93 -15.17
C HIS A 807 32.96 18.61 -15.00
N VAL A 808 32.74 18.13 -13.77
CA VAL A 808 32.03 16.86 -13.55
C VAL A 808 30.56 16.95 -13.92
N LEU A 809 29.92 18.10 -13.70
CA LEU A 809 28.54 18.37 -14.10
C LEU A 809 28.43 18.45 -15.63
N ARG A 810 29.27 19.28 -16.28
CA ARG A 810 29.26 19.42 -17.74
C ARG A 810 29.58 18.11 -18.46
N ARG A 811 30.42 17.28 -17.86
CA ARG A 811 30.77 15.93 -18.33
C ARG A 811 29.56 14.99 -18.44
N GLN A 812 28.49 15.19 -17.66
CA GLN A 812 27.26 14.39 -17.80
C GLN A 812 26.59 14.59 -19.16
N ILE A 813 26.69 15.81 -19.71
CA ILE A 813 26.11 16.18 -21.00
C ILE A 813 27.08 15.96 -22.15
N HIS A 814 28.37 16.27 -21.95
CA HIS A 814 29.45 16.19 -22.96
C HIS A 814 29.93 14.76 -23.30
N ARG A 815 29.03 13.79 -23.16
CA ARG A 815 29.21 12.38 -23.51
C ARG A 815 28.08 11.94 -24.42
N GLU A 816 28.32 10.91 -25.22
CA GLU A 816 27.32 10.35 -26.12
C GLU A 816 26.58 9.17 -25.49
N PHE A 817 26.62 9.08 -24.15
CA PHE A 817 25.89 8.13 -23.32
C PHE A 817 25.55 8.79 -21.98
N ARG A 818 24.63 8.20 -21.22
CA ARG A 818 24.26 8.68 -19.88
C ARG A 818 24.51 7.62 -18.83
N LYS A 819 25.11 8.05 -17.72
CA LYS A 819 25.31 7.26 -16.50
C LYS A 819 24.95 8.11 -15.28
N PRO A 820 24.36 7.51 -14.24
CA PRO A 820 24.19 8.20 -12.97
C PRO A 820 25.52 8.73 -12.43
N LEU A 821 25.44 9.84 -11.70
CA LEU A 821 26.57 10.44 -11.02
C LEU A 821 26.21 10.71 -9.56
N ILE A 822 26.82 9.94 -8.66
CA ILE A 822 26.77 10.17 -7.22
C ILE A 822 27.90 11.13 -6.86
N VAL A 823 27.54 12.32 -6.40
CA VAL A 823 28.47 13.34 -5.93
C VAL A 823 28.36 13.42 -4.41
N ILE A 824 29.44 13.06 -3.74
CA ILE A 824 29.65 13.38 -2.33
C ILE A 824 29.94 14.88 -2.26
N SER A 825 28.89 15.68 -2.10
CA SER A 825 28.97 17.15 -2.19
C SER A 825 29.44 17.74 -0.85
N PRO A 826 30.10 18.90 -0.86
CA PRO A 826 30.70 19.43 0.34
C PRO A 826 29.71 20.21 1.23
N LYS A 827 30.09 20.35 2.49
CA LYS A 827 29.50 21.32 3.43
C LYS A 827 30.48 22.44 3.76
N ASN A 828 31.57 22.11 4.45
CA ASN A 828 32.61 23.08 4.85
C ASN A 828 33.33 23.69 3.64
N LEU A 829 33.61 22.89 2.59
CA LEU A 829 34.33 23.39 1.41
C LEU A 829 33.60 24.48 0.63
N LEU A 830 32.29 24.64 0.83
CA LEU A 830 31.50 25.71 0.20
C LEU A 830 32.04 27.11 0.51
N ARG A 831 32.76 27.28 1.64
CA ARG A 831 33.32 28.57 2.08
C ARG A 831 34.79 28.47 2.51
N HIS A 832 35.44 27.34 2.26
CA HIS A 832 36.82 27.12 2.70
C HIS A 832 37.78 28.04 1.93
N LYS A 833 38.70 28.71 2.63
CA LYS A 833 39.54 29.77 2.05
C LYS A 833 40.40 29.28 0.88
N GLU A 834 40.94 28.07 1.01
CA GLU A 834 41.78 27.41 -0.01
C GLU A 834 40.96 26.59 -1.02
N CYS A 835 39.63 26.45 -0.84
CA CYS A 835 38.77 25.73 -1.79
C CYS A 835 38.20 26.71 -2.82
N LYS A 836 39.11 27.23 -3.65
CA LYS A 836 38.81 28.18 -4.72
C LYS A 836 39.51 27.75 -6.00
N SER A 837 38.98 28.19 -7.12
CA SER A 837 39.59 27.99 -8.44
C SER A 837 39.74 29.32 -9.18
N ASN A 838 40.64 29.37 -10.15
CA ASN A 838 40.76 30.51 -11.05
C ASN A 838 39.93 30.28 -12.30
N LEU A 839 39.44 31.35 -12.94
CA LEU A 839 38.60 31.26 -14.14
C LEU A 839 39.30 30.53 -15.29
N SER A 840 40.64 30.60 -15.35
CA SER A 840 41.47 29.85 -16.31
C SER A 840 41.30 28.33 -16.20
N GLU A 841 40.89 27.81 -15.04
CA GLU A 841 40.65 26.38 -14.81
C GLU A 841 39.32 25.88 -15.40
N PHE A 842 38.49 26.80 -15.88
CA PHE A 842 37.18 26.54 -16.49
C PHE A 842 37.22 26.71 -18.02
N ASP A 843 38.23 27.39 -18.54
CA ASP A 843 38.32 27.73 -19.96
C ASP A 843 38.99 26.66 -20.83
N ASP A 844 38.84 26.77 -22.15
CA ASP A 844 39.40 25.85 -23.13
C ASP A 844 40.67 26.37 -23.83
N VAL A 845 41.36 27.34 -23.22
CA VAL A 845 42.56 27.96 -23.80
C VAL A 845 43.79 27.08 -23.57
N ASP A 846 44.51 26.75 -24.64
CA ASP A 846 45.75 25.97 -24.54
C ASP A 846 46.81 26.71 -23.70
N GLY A 847 47.48 25.97 -22.81
CA GLY A 847 48.47 26.50 -21.88
C GLY A 847 47.91 27.14 -20.61
N HIS A 848 46.60 27.38 -20.50
CA HIS A 848 45.99 27.83 -19.24
C HIS A 848 45.99 26.73 -18.18
N GLN A 849 46.00 27.14 -16.90
CA GLN A 849 45.95 26.21 -15.77
C GLN A 849 44.68 25.38 -15.87
N GLY A 850 44.78 24.06 -16.02
CA GLY A 850 43.61 23.18 -16.19
C GLY A 850 43.57 22.48 -17.54
N PHE A 851 44.21 23.07 -18.56
CA PHE A 851 44.36 22.46 -19.87
C PHE A 851 45.44 21.36 -19.83
N ASP A 852 45.08 20.13 -20.20
CA ASP A 852 46.03 19.03 -20.37
C ASP A 852 46.09 18.57 -21.84
N LYS A 853 46.87 17.52 -22.15
CA LYS A 853 47.01 16.98 -23.53
C LYS A 853 45.68 16.59 -24.20
N GLN A 854 44.60 16.51 -23.44
CA GLN A 854 43.27 16.12 -23.88
C GLN A 854 42.23 17.21 -23.54
N GLY A 855 42.68 18.47 -23.33
CA GLY A 855 41.85 19.64 -23.05
C GLY A 855 41.59 19.91 -21.57
N THR A 856 40.68 20.84 -21.30
CA THR A 856 40.24 21.22 -19.95
C THR A 856 39.03 20.38 -19.54
N ARG A 857 39.17 19.63 -18.45
CA ARG A 857 38.18 18.62 -18.08
C ARG A 857 38.26 18.21 -16.62
N PHE A 858 37.29 17.38 -16.25
CA PHE A 858 37.25 16.72 -14.96
C PHE A 858 38.51 15.88 -14.72
N LYS A 859 39.21 16.18 -13.63
CA LYS A 859 40.40 15.47 -13.15
C LYS A 859 39.94 14.35 -12.21
N ARG A 860 40.08 13.09 -12.65
CA ARG A 860 39.76 11.89 -11.84
C ARG A 860 40.68 11.72 -10.63
N LEU A 861 41.91 12.21 -10.75
CA LEU A 861 42.91 12.27 -9.69
C LEU A 861 43.63 13.61 -9.80
N ILE A 862 43.80 14.30 -8.67
CA ILE A 862 44.62 15.51 -8.58
C ILE A 862 45.92 15.14 -7.87
N LYS A 863 47.04 15.27 -8.60
CA LYS A 863 48.38 15.00 -8.10
C LYS A 863 48.81 16.01 -7.03
N ASP A 864 49.86 15.67 -6.29
CA ASP A 864 50.49 16.59 -5.35
C ASP A 864 51.01 17.87 -6.03
N GLN A 865 51.09 18.95 -5.26
CA GLN A 865 51.55 20.25 -5.74
C GLN A 865 53.07 20.29 -6.01
N SER A 866 53.88 19.39 -5.44
CA SER A 866 55.31 19.26 -5.76
C SER A 866 55.48 18.69 -7.17
N ASN A 867 55.72 19.57 -8.15
CA ASN A 867 55.91 19.19 -9.55
C ASN A 867 57.35 19.45 -9.99
N HIS A 868 58.29 18.65 -9.49
CA HIS A 868 59.69 18.80 -9.84
C HIS A 868 60.20 17.73 -10.83
N SER A 869 59.60 16.53 -10.89
CA SER A 869 60.10 15.44 -11.76
C SER A 869 59.08 14.33 -12.07
N THR A 870 59.32 13.55 -13.13
CA THR A 870 58.60 12.29 -13.43
C THR A 870 58.93 11.15 -12.46
N LEU A 871 60.00 11.31 -11.68
CA LEU A 871 60.47 10.37 -10.64
C LEU A 871 60.95 11.16 -9.43
N GLU A 872 60.42 10.86 -8.24
CA GLU A 872 60.72 11.57 -6.99
C GLU A 872 61.01 10.57 -5.86
N GLU A 873 62.24 10.05 -5.81
CA GLU A 873 62.66 9.05 -4.82
C GLU A 873 62.81 9.58 -3.39
N SER A 874 62.87 10.90 -3.22
CA SER A 874 62.95 11.56 -1.91
C SER A 874 61.64 11.53 -1.13
N ILE A 875 60.53 11.18 -1.79
CA ILE A 875 59.23 11.04 -1.14
C ILE A 875 59.19 9.71 -0.39
N SER A 876 59.09 9.80 0.93
CA SER A 876 59.03 8.67 1.85
C SER A 876 57.60 8.12 2.01
N ARG A 877 56.58 8.95 1.75
CA ARG A 877 55.17 8.57 1.89
C ARG A 877 54.28 9.19 0.81
N LEU A 878 53.39 8.37 0.24
CA LEU A 878 52.31 8.77 -0.65
C LEU A 878 50.98 8.59 0.09
N ILE A 879 50.35 9.71 0.41
CA ILE A 879 49.00 9.73 0.99
C ILE A 879 47.99 9.89 -0.14
N LEU A 880 47.14 8.90 -0.31
CA LEU A 880 45.94 8.94 -1.13
C LEU A 880 44.75 9.29 -0.22
N CYS A 881 43.98 10.30 -0.60
CA CYS A 881 42.78 10.71 0.12
C CYS A 881 41.67 11.14 -0.84
N SER A 882 40.47 11.37 -0.33
CA SER A 882 39.32 11.83 -1.11
C SER A 882 38.52 12.83 -0.30
N GLY A 883 37.98 13.87 -0.93
CA GLY A 883 37.17 14.88 -0.24
C GLY A 883 37.95 15.81 0.68
N LYS A 884 37.24 16.38 1.66
CA LYS A 884 37.70 17.54 2.45
C LYS A 884 38.95 17.29 3.29
N VAL A 885 39.23 16.06 3.69
CA VAL A 885 40.39 15.70 4.54
C VAL A 885 41.72 16.15 3.93
N TYR A 886 41.79 16.31 2.60
CA TYR A 886 42.94 16.87 1.91
C TYR A 886 43.40 18.22 2.49
N TYR A 887 42.46 19.12 2.78
CA TYR A 887 42.78 20.47 3.22
C TYR A 887 43.45 20.48 4.58
N GLU A 888 42.98 19.64 5.50
CA GLU A 888 43.55 19.49 6.83
C GLU A 888 44.92 18.81 6.80
N LEU A 889 45.09 17.80 5.92
CA LEU A 889 46.39 17.16 5.69
C LEU A 889 47.41 18.13 5.07
N ASP A 890 47.02 18.93 4.09
CA ASP A 890 47.92 19.89 3.45
C ASP A 890 48.29 21.04 4.38
N GLU A 891 47.34 21.54 5.18
CA GLU A 891 47.59 22.55 6.21
C GLU A 891 48.60 22.03 7.25
N GLU A 892 48.40 20.82 7.77
CA GLU A 892 49.33 20.24 8.74
C GLU A 892 50.70 19.94 8.11
N ARG A 893 50.74 19.49 6.85
CA ARG A 893 52.00 19.27 6.11
C ARG A 893 52.79 20.56 5.97
N LYS A 894 52.13 21.67 5.60
CA LYS A 894 52.72 23.02 5.53
C LYS A 894 53.19 23.50 6.90
N ARG A 895 52.37 23.31 7.94
CA ARG A 895 52.71 23.69 9.32
C ARG A 895 53.96 22.97 9.84
N ARG A 896 54.20 21.73 9.41
CA ARG A 896 55.39 20.94 9.76
C ARG A 896 56.56 21.09 8.77
N ASP A 897 56.43 21.87 7.70
CA ASP A 897 57.38 21.97 6.57
C ASP A 897 57.87 20.60 6.06
N ARG A 898 56.93 19.65 5.90
CA ARG A 898 57.25 18.28 5.45
C ARG A 898 57.28 18.22 3.92
N LYS A 899 58.46 17.92 3.36
CA LYS A 899 58.72 17.81 1.92
C LYS A 899 58.84 16.39 1.40
N ASP A 900 58.89 15.42 2.30
CA ASP A 900 59.03 13.99 2.02
C ASP A 900 57.66 13.27 1.91
N VAL A 901 56.54 14.02 1.99
CA VAL A 901 55.18 13.48 1.89
C VAL A 901 54.44 14.09 0.70
N ALA A 902 54.00 13.23 -0.21
CA ALA A 902 53.12 13.60 -1.32
C ALA A 902 51.66 13.29 -0.96
N ILE A 903 50.74 14.22 -1.23
CA ILE A 903 49.30 14.05 -1.00
C ILE A 903 48.56 14.13 -2.34
N CYS A 904 48.00 13.01 -2.77
CA CYS A 904 47.19 12.92 -3.98
C CYS A 904 45.71 12.74 -3.64
N ARG A 905 44.85 13.43 -4.39
CA ARG A 905 43.39 13.37 -4.22
C ARG A 905 42.77 12.48 -5.27
N VAL A 906 42.05 11.45 -4.83
CA VAL A 906 41.24 10.58 -5.68
C VAL A 906 39.83 11.16 -5.76
N GLU A 907 39.58 11.95 -6.80
CA GLU A 907 38.31 12.68 -6.99
C GLU A 907 37.21 11.77 -7.54
N GLN A 908 37.58 10.81 -8.40
CA GLN A 908 36.68 9.76 -8.88
C GLN A 908 37.05 8.44 -8.20
N LEU A 909 36.12 7.92 -7.40
CA LEU A 909 36.28 6.67 -6.68
C LEU A 909 35.78 5.50 -7.52
N CYS A 910 34.60 5.65 -8.14
CA CYS A 910 34.05 4.69 -9.10
C CYS A 910 33.80 5.35 -10.46
N PRO A 911 34.26 4.73 -11.57
CA PRO A 911 35.23 3.65 -11.60
C PRO A 911 36.60 4.08 -11.08
N PHE A 912 37.36 3.14 -10.49
CA PHE A 912 38.66 3.45 -9.90
C PHE A 912 39.71 3.85 -10.97
N PRO A 913 40.47 4.94 -10.77
CA PRO A 913 41.37 5.47 -11.79
C PRO A 913 42.74 4.76 -11.83
N TYR A 914 42.75 3.47 -12.16
CA TYR A 914 43.94 2.61 -12.23
C TYR A 914 45.12 3.26 -12.97
N ASP A 915 44.85 3.91 -14.10
CA ASP A 915 45.87 4.55 -14.95
C ASP A 915 46.55 5.76 -14.31
N LEU A 916 45.84 6.52 -13.48
CA LEU A 916 46.41 7.66 -12.78
C LEU A 916 47.12 7.19 -11.51
N ILE A 917 46.53 6.23 -10.80
CA ILE A 917 47.13 5.63 -9.60
C ILE A 917 48.46 4.98 -9.93
N GLN A 918 48.54 4.17 -11.00
CA GLN A 918 49.81 3.57 -11.42
C GLN A 918 50.89 4.61 -11.77
N ARG A 919 50.50 5.77 -12.33
CA ARG A 919 51.46 6.84 -12.65
C ARG A 919 52.06 7.41 -11.37
N GLU A 920 51.25 7.69 -10.35
CA GLU A 920 51.75 8.17 -9.07
C GLU A 920 52.55 7.10 -8.32
N LEU A 921 52.13 5.83 -8.37
CA LEU A 921 52.88 4.71 -7.79
C LEU A 921 54.26 4.52 -8.44
N LYS A 922 54.39 4.78 -9.75
CA LYS A 922 55.69 4.78 -10.47
C LYS A 922 56.53 6.01 -10.13
N ARG A 923 55.89 7.16 -9.93
CA ARG A 923 56.55 8.43 -9.59
C ARG A 923 57.23 8.37 -8.22
N TYR A 924 56.60 7.69 -7.26
CA TYR A 924 57.10 7.54 -5.88
C TYR A 924 57.42 6.07 -5.55
N PRO A 925 58.49 5.48 -6.11
CA PRO A 925 58.74 4.04 -6.04
C PRO A 925 59.06 3.52 -4.63
N ARG A 926 59.68 4.35 -3.78
CA ARG A 926 60.07 3.99 -2.41
C ARG A 926 59.07 4.41 -1.32
N ALA A 927 57.99 5.09 -1.71
CA ALA A 927 57.07 5.68 -0.75
C ALA A 927 56.16 4.65 -0.09
N GLU A 928 55.98 4.76 1.23
CA GLU A 928 54.90 4.06 1.95
C GLU A 928 53.54 4.50 1.41
N ILE A 929 52.64 3.56 1.14
CA ILE A 929 51.32 3.84 0.55
C ILE A 929 50.29 3.93 1.66
N VAL A 930 49.66 5.10 1.79
CA VAL A 930 48.67 5.38 2.83
C VAL A 930 47.35 5.77 2.19
N TRP A 931 46.26 5.11 2.56
CA TRP A 931 44.91 5.61 2.35
C TRP A 931 44.45 6.36 3.59
N CYS A 932 44.23 7.66 3.46
CA CYS A 932 43.76 8.52 4.53
C CYS A 932 42.32 8.99 4.27
N GLN A 933 41.44 8.77 5.25
CA GLN A 933 40.04 9.17 5.18
C GLN A 933 39.54 9.66 6.55
N GLU A 934 38.49 10.46 6.55
CA GLU A 934 37.87 10.92 7.80
C GLU A 934 36.81 9.93 8.31
N GLU A 935 36.21 9.15 7.42
CA GLU A 935 35.17 8.18 7.75
C GLU A 935 35.74 7.02 8.60
N PRO A 936 34.90 6.38 9.45
CA PRO A 936 35.22 5.11 10.11
C PRO A 936 35.74 4.06 9.14
N MET A 937 36.57 3.13 9.62
CA MET A 937 37.20 2.10 8.78
C MET A 937 36.20 1.19 8.04
N ASN A 938 35.03 0.96 8.62
CA ASN A 938 33.92 0.21 8.02
C ASN A 938 33.02 1.07 7.11
N MET A 939 33.37 2.34 6.89
CA MET A 939 32.67 3.33 6.08
C MET A 939 33.65 4.01 5.11
N GLY A 940 33.14 4.98 4.34
CA GLY A 940 33.95 5.71 3.37
C GLY A 940 34.47 4.79 2.26
N ALA A 941 35.63 5.12 1.70
CA ALA A 941 36.13 4.48 0.49
C ALA A 941 37.12 3.33 0.73
N PHE A 942 37.63 3.15 1.95
CA PHE A 942 38.73 2.21 2.22
C PHE A 942 38.45 0.77 1.73
N SER A 943 37.32 0.19 2.10
CA SER A 943 36.95 -1.20 1.74
C SER A 943 36.83 -1.41 0.22
N TYR A 944 36.46 -0.36 -0.52
CA TYR A 944 36.35 -0.38 -1.96
C TYR A 944 37.71 -0.16 -2.66
N ILE A 945 38.49 0.81 -2.19
CA ILE A 945 39.74 1.21 -2.84
C ILE A 945 40.85 0.22 -2.56
N SER A 946 40.93 -0.33 -1.35
CA SER A 946 42.01 -1.22 -0.91
C SER A 946 42.29 -2.38 -1.88
N PRO A 947 41.31 -3.21 -2.29
CA PRO A 947 41.57 -4.29 -3.26
C PRO A 947 41.95 -3.80 -4.66
N ARG A 948 41.41 -2.66 -5.10
CA ARG A 948 41.72 -2.06 -6.41
C ARG A 948 43.13 -1.49 -6.46
N LEU A 949 43.52 -0.80 -5.40
CA LEU A 949 44.87 -0.29 -5.19
C LEU A 949 45.88 -1.43 -5.11
N CYS A 950 45.55 -2.53 -4.42
CA CYS A 950 46.36 -3.74 -4.39
C CYS A 950 46.57 -4.33 -5.78
N THR A 951 45.52 -4.41 -6.62
CA THR A 951 45.64 -4.84 -8.02
C THR A 951 46.55 -3.92 -8.83
N ALA A 952 46.40 -2.60 -8.68
CA ALA A 952 47.29 -1.62 -9.32
C ALA A 952 48.75 -1.77 -8.85
N MET A 953 48.97 -2.02 -7.56
CA MET A 953 50.28 -2.25 -6.96
C MET A 953 50.94 -3.54 -7.46
N LYS A 954 50.21 -4.66 -7.45
CA LYS A 954 50.68 -5.97 -7.95
C LYS A 954 51.11 -5.91 -9.41
N SER A 955 50.36 -5.20 -10.26
CA SER A 955 50.70 -5.03 -11.67
C SER A 955 52.03 -4.27 -11.91
N LEU A 956 52.55 -3.58 -10.89
CA LEU A 956 53.84 -2.90 -10.90
C LEU A 956 54.92 -3.65 -10.10
N GLY A 957 54.61 -4.84 -9.56
CA GLY A 957 55.49 -5.55 -8.63
C GLY A 957 55.69 -4.82 -7.29
N ARG A 958 54.79 -3.90 -6.91
CA ARG A 958 54.86 -3.13 -5.65
C ARG A 958 54.03 -3.80 -4.54
N GLY A 959 54.54 -4.87 -3.93
CA GLY A 959 53.95 -5.39 -2.69
C GLY A 959 52.53 -5.97 -2.83
N ASN A 960 51.85 -6.11 -1.69
CA ASN A 960 50.52 -6.71 -1.57
C ASN A 960 49.56 -5.83 -0.73
N MET A 961 48.43 -6.38 -0.28
CA MET A 961 47.41 -5.65 0.48
C MET A 961 47.95 -5.10 1.82
N GLU A 962 48.83 -5.83 2.49
CA GLU A 962 49.40 -5.46 3.80
C GLU A 962 50.31 -4.22 3.74
N ASP A 963 50.77 -3.88 2.53
CA ASP A 963 51.58 -2.69 2.25
C ASP A 963 50.73 -1.40 2.13
N ILE A 964 49.40 -1.53 2.06
CA ILE A 964 48.47 -0.39 2.05
C ILE A 964 48.12 -0.06 3.50
N LYS A 965 48.54 1.12 3.98
CA LYS A 965 48.28 1.56 5.35
C LYS A 965 46.98 2.35 5.43
N TYR A 966 46.12 2.00 6.39
CA TYR A 966 44.90 2.74 6.69
C TYR A 966 45.18 3.83 7.74
N VAL A 967 44.72 5.05 7.48
CA VAL A 967 44.66 6.12 8.47
C VAL A 967 43.28 6.76 8.43
N GLY A 968 42.52 6.59 9.50
CA GLY A 968 41.19 7.19 9.64
C GLY A 968 40.58 6.85 10.99
N ARG A 969 39.27 7.05 11.14
CA ARG A 969 38.55 6.71 12.37
C ARG A 969 38.45 5.20 12.55
N ALA A 970 38.34 4.78 13.82
CA ALA A 970 38.08 3.38 14.16
C ALA A 970 36.71 2.93 13.62
N PRO A 971 36.47 1.61 13.44
CA PRO A 971 35.14 1.12 13.07
C PRO A 971 34.07 1.59 14.05
N SER A 972 32.91 1.99 13.53
CA SER A 972 31.80 2.50 14.33
C SER A 972 30.45 2.01 13.80
N ALA A 973 29.48 1.81 14.70
CA ALA A 973 28.10 1.51 14.33
C ALA A 973 27.36 2.78 13.86
N ALA A 974 27.55 3.89 14.57
CA ALA A 974 27.07 5.21 14.18
C ALA A 974 28.03 5.82 13.15
N THR A 975 27.49 6.62 12.23
CA THR A 975 28.27 7.34 11.20
C THR A 975 29.30 8.27 11.82
N ALA A 976 28.96 8.99 12.87
CA ALA A 976 29.89 9.85 13.62
C ALA A 976 29.55 9.88 15.11
N THR A 977 30.51 10.32 15.94
CA THR A 977 30.28 10.59 17.36
C THR A 977 29.33 11.78 17.54
N GLY A 978 28.46 11.71 18.55
CA GLY A 978 27.60 12.83 18.97
C GLY A 978 28.31 13.88 19.83
N PHE A 979 29.56 13.62 20.24
CA PHE A 979 30.34 14.51 21.10
C PHE A 979 31.40 15.27 20.30
N PHE A 980 31.29 16.59 20.27
CA PHE A 980 32.21 17.45 19.53
C PHE A 980 33.67 17.33 20.01
N THR A 981 33.90 17.15 21.32
CA THR A 981 35.24 16.95 21.89
C THR A 981 35.90 15.69 21.35
N VAL A 982 35.20 14.56 21.37
CA VAL A 982 35.66 13.28 20.81
C VAL A 982 35.93 13.41 19.32
N HIS A 983 35.04 14.09 18.57
CA HIS A 983 35.23 14.35 17.16
C HIS A 983 36.55 15.11 16.88
N GLY A 984 36.84 16.15 17.67
CA GLY A 984 38.07 16.92 17.56
C GLY A 984 39.32 16.09 17.86
N GLU A 985 39.28 15.23 18.89
CA GLU A 985 40.37 14.31 19.23
C GLU A 985 40.62 13.30 18.10
N GLU A 986 39.56 12.71 17.53
CA GLU A 986 39.65 11.78 16.40
C GLU A 986 40.26 12.44 15.15
N GLN A 987 39.81 13.66 14.83
CA GLN A 987 40.28 14.41 13.67
C GLN A 987 41.76 14.81 13.85
N GLN A 988 42.14 15.28 15.05
CA GLN A 988 43.52 15.60 15.32
C GLN A 988 44.41 14.35 15.24
N LYS A 989 43.96 13.24 15.82
CA LYS A 989 44.70 11.98 15.81
C LYS A 989 44.95 11.47 14.40
N LEU A 990 43.92 11.44 13.53
CA LEU A 990 44.10 10.93 12.16
C LEU A 990 45.09 11.78 11.35
N VAL A 991 45.02 13.11 11.46
CA VAL A 991 45.92 14.03 10.75
C VAL A 991 47.36 13.88 11.25
N GLN A 992 47.53 13.74 12.57
CA GLN A 992 48.85 13.53 13.17
C GLN A 992 49.47 12.20 12.76
N THR A 993 48.69 11.11 12.76
CA THR A 993 49.15 9.77 12.35
C THR A 993 49.51 9.75 10.87
N ALA A 994 48.73 10.38 9.98
CA ALA A 994 49.03 10.45 8.56
C ALA A 994 50.40 11.10 8.28
N LEU A 995 50.75 12.11 9.07
CA LEU A 995 51.95 12.95 8.91
C LEU A 995 53.05 12.69 9.96
N GLN A 996 53.03 11.56 10.65
CA GLN A 996 54.13 11.16 11.55
C GLN A 996 55.41 10.84 10.74
N LYS A 997 56.58 10.73 11.37
CA LYS A 997 57.83 10.41 10.63
C LYS A 997 58.07 8.92 10.56
N GLU A 998 57.67 8.22 11.60
CA GLU A 998 57.76 6.78 11.74
C GLU A 998 56.86 6.09 10.72
N ALA A 999 57.21 4.86 10.34
CA ALA A 999 56.35 4.01 9.53
C ALA A 999 54.99 3.82 10.21
N ILE A 1000 53.92 3.80 9.42
CA ILE A 1000 52.58 3.58 9.95
C ILE A 1000 52.42 2.08 10.14
N ASN A 1001 52.58 1.66 11.40
CA ASN A 1001 52.22 0.31 11.79
C ASN A 1001 50.71 0.18 11.75
N TYR A 1002 50.24 -0.96 11.23
CA TYR A 1002 48.82 -1.33 11.27
C TYR A 1002 48.32 -1.16 12.70
N PRO A 1003 47.30 -0.34 12.98
CA PRO A 1003 46.78 -0.24 14.33
C PRO A 1003 45.64 -1.25 14.50
N TYR A 1004 45.82 -2.49 14.02
CA TYR A 1004 45.08 -3.72 14.39
C TYR A 1004 45.87 -4.94 13.93
#